data_AF-A0A9E7JY78-F1
#
_entry.id   AF-A0A9E7JY78-F1
#
_cell.length_a   1.000
_cell.length_b   1.000
_cell.length_c   1.000
_cell.angle_alpha   90.00
_cell.angle_beta   90.00
_cell.angle_gamma   90.00
#
_symmetry.space_group_name_H-M   'P 1'
#
loop_
_entity.id
_entity.type
_entity.pdbx_description
1 polymer ?
#
loop_
_entity_poly.entity_id
_entity_poly.type
_entity_poly.pdbx_seq_one_letter_code
_entity_poly.pdbx_strand_id
1 'polypeptide(L)'
;MTKVVYEGWMVRYGRRKIGKSFIHMRYFVLETRLLAYYKKQPTDNMVPLQSLVIDGNCRVEDRGLKTQQGHMVYVLCVYNKKEKHQRMMMAAYNIQDALNWKEKIEFVIDQQHGLATGNGNSTFVSRDLGMDIDRNASSSSHERNPEDEEENNSNLPRRTTIGNGPPDSVLDWTRDQLSPRKHWRLVRCQNGLRIFEELPRADRLPRSYSKAMKAVGVVDATSAAIFELIMSMDGTRFEWDCSFQYGNLVEEVDGHTAVLYQRLQLEWCSRIVWPRDLCYVRYWRHNDDGSYVVLFQSREHPNCGPQPGFVRAHMESGGFKISPLKPRNTRPRTQVQHLMQIDLRGWFVGYFPSFQQHCLLHMLSSVADEIHTAPRIPIMVSMTSDSVSSEKEQKTQEISIQPGVSLDQVFTDNTHPLILDEDSDEEEDNHILDAEEEGSTTTTGNNNTQTDMDVETSDSFDTSCFSGNLRRDDDENSRDCWRLPDGNNFKVRSENFFKDKSKIPAGKYVMEIVAVDWLKNATRMDNVARRSGCAAQVASERGLFSFVINLQIPGSTHYSLVFYYVKKQLEPGSLLQRFVDGDDEFRNSRFKLIPSVTKGSWIVRQSVGSTPCLLGKAVDCTYVRGEKYLEIDVDIGSSAVANGVLGLVFGVLTSLVVDMAFLIQAVSPDELPERLIGAVRIAHAELSSAVVADLGDNPLEE
;
A
#
# COMPACT_ATOMS: atom_id res chain seq x y z
N MET A 1 -35.37 15.11 8.15
CA MET A 1 -33.96 15.53 7.97
C MET A 1 -33.17 14.31 7.54
N THR A 2 -32.26 14.47 6.59
CA THR A 2 -31.19 13.50 6.30
C THR A 2 -30.24 13.43 7.50
N LYS A 3 -29.68 12.25 7.79
CA LYS A 3 -28.73 12.08 8.89
C LYS A 3 -27.34 12.49 8.41
N VAL A 4 -26.72 13.48 9.07
CA VAL A 4 -25.31 13.79 8.89
C VAL A 4 -24.48 12.59 9.35
N VAL A 5 -23.55 12.16 8.51
CA VAL A 5 -22.61 11.05 8.76
C VAL A 5 -21.28 11.61 9.27
N TYR A 6 -20.82 12.72 8.70
CA TYR A 6 -19.59 13.40 9.11
C TYR A 6 -19.63 14.89 8.72
N GLU A 7 -19.04 15.77 9.51
CA GLU A 7 -18.93 17.20 9.20
C GLU A 7 -17.66 17.83 9.79
N GLY A 8 -17.18 18.92 9.20
CA GLY A 8 -15.93 19.56 9.64
C GLY A 8 -15.37 20.62 8.69
N TRP A 9 -14.27 21.25 9.11
CA TRP A 9 -13.59 22.30 8.36
C TRP A 9 -12.52 21.72 7.42
N MET A 10 -12.62 22.02 6.12
CA MET A 10 -11.67 21.60 5.09
C MET A 10 -11.31 22.77 4.15
N VAL A 11 -10.20 22.63 3.44
CA VAL A 11 -9.64 23.61 2.52
C VAL A 11 -10.24 23.44 1.11
N ARG A 12 -10.64 24.56 0.50
CA ARG A 12 -10.88 24.70 -0.95
C ARG A 12 -9.83 25.60 -1.57
N TYR A 13 -9.05 25.08 -2.51
CA TYR A 13 -8.03 25.84 -3.25
C TYR A 13 -8.30 25.83 -4.77
N GLY A 14 -7.54 26.63 -5.52
CA GLY A 14 -7.53 26.63 -6.99
C GLY A 14 -7.04 27.95 -7.58
N ARG A 15 -7.10 28.10 -8.91
CA ARG A 15 -6.91 29.39 -9.60
C ARG A 15 -8.26 30.02 -9.97
N ARG A 16 -8.36 31.34 -9.82
CA ARG A 16 -9.45 32.14 -10.41
C ARG A 16 -9.17 32.36 -11.90
N LYS A 17 -10.19 32.72 -12.70
CA LYS A 17 -10.04 33.05 -14.14
C LYS A 17 -9.01 34.17 -14.43
N ILE A 18 -8.65 34.97 -13.42
CA ILE A 18 -7.67 36.08 -13.49
C ILE A 18 -6.28 35.61 -12.96
N GLY A 19 -5.93 34.33 -13.15
CA GLY A 19 -4.63 33.72 -12.82
C GLY A 19 -4.28 33.56 -11.33
N LYS A 20 -4.78 34.43 -10.44
CA LYS A 20 -4.53 34.40 -8.99
C LYS A 20 -5.04 33.10 -8.38
N SER A 21 -4.18 32.44 -7.60
CA SER A 21 -4.57 31.32 -6.73
C SER A 21 -5.43 31.81 -5.56
N PHE A 22 -6.17 30.89 -4.96
CA PHE A 22 -6.88 31.09 -3.71
C PHE A 22 -6.77 29.86 -2.83
N ILE A 23 -6.84 30.08 -1.52
CA ILE A 23 -7.03 29.06 -0.48
C ILE A 23 -8.15 29.61 0.42
N HIS A 24 -9.16 28.79 0.72
CA HIS A 24 -10.29 29.19 1.54
C HIS A 24 -10.74 28.02 2.45
N MET A 25 -10.88 28.25 3.75
CA MET A 25 -11.58 27.32 4.64
C MET A 25 -13.07 27.28 4.29
N ARG A 26 -13.66 26.09 4.28
CA ARG A 26 -15.10 25.83 4.11
C ARG A 26 -15.53 24.74 5.08
N TYR A 27 -16.78 24.81 5.51
CA TYR A 27 -17.38 23.77 6.31
C TYR A 27 -18.03 22.74 5.38
N PHE A 28 -17.63 21.48 5.47
CA PHE A 28 -18.18 20.38 4.69
C PHE A 28 -19.12 19.56 5.54
N VAL A 29 -20.17 19.04 4.90
CA VAL A 29 -21.15 18.13 5.50
C VAL A 29 -21.32 16.94 4.56
N LEU A 30 -21.21 15.74 5.10
CA LEU A 30 -21.48 14.47 4.44
C LEU A 30 -22.76 13.89 5.03
N GLU A 31 -23.76 13.71 4.18
CA GLU A 31 -25.01 13.00 4.44
C GLU A 31 -25.03 11.69 3.63
N THR A 32 -25.96 10.78 3.94
CA THR A 32 -26.04 9.44 3.31
C THR A 32 -26.21 9.42 1.78
N ARG A 33 -26.52 10.56 1.14
CA ARG A 33 -26.63 10.72 -0.32
C ARG A 33 -26.07 12.05 -0.85
N LEU A 34 -25.36 12.83 -0.03
CA LEU A 34 -24.97 14.19 -0.39
C LEU A 34 -23.65 14.59 0.27
N LEU A 35 -22.71 15.09 -0.53
CA LEU A 35 -21.56 15.85 -0.04
C LEU A 35 -21.77 17.33 -0.39
N ALA A 36 -21.70 18.22 0.60
CA ALA A 36 -21.94 19.65 0.42
C ALA A 36 -20.95 20.51 1.20
N TYR A 37 -20.71 21.75 0.76
CA TYR A 37 -19.92 22.71 1.55
C TYR A 37 -20.48 24.13 1.60
N TYR A 38 -20.16 24.80 2.70
CA TYR A 38 -20.73 26.07 3.15
C TYR A 38 -19.63 27.08 3.53
N LYS A 39 -19.98 28.38 3.63
CA LYS A 39 -19.03 29.44 4.07
C LYS A 39 -18.70 29.39 5.58
N LYS A 40 -19.61 28.83 6.36
CA LYS A 40 -19.60 28.63 7.82
C LYS A 40 -20.33 27.31 8.11
N GLN A 41 -20.27 26.80 9.33
CA GLN A 41 -21.16 25.70 9.76
C GLN A 41 -22.63 26.09 9.46
N PRO A 42 -23.43 25.21 8.82
CA PRO A 42 -24.79 25.54 8.43
C PRO A 42 -25.73 25.56 9.63
N THR A 43 -26.68 26.48 9.60
CA THR A 43 -27.92 26.43 10.41
C THR A 43 -29.08 25.96 9.54
N ASP A 44 -30.23 25.63 10.14
CA ASP A 44 -31.45 25.32 9.39
C ASP A 44 -31.74 26.38 8.30
N ASN A 45 -32.19 25.89 7.15
CA ASN A 45 -32.47 26.63 5.91
C ASN A 45 -31.26 27.28 5.20
N MET A 46 -30.01 26.97 5.55
CA MET A 46 -28.85 27.39 4.76
C MET A 46 -28.66 26.57 3.48
N VAL A 47 -28.51 27.24 2.33
CA VAL A 47 -28.20 26.61 1.04
C VAL A 47 -26.68 26.43 0.86
N PRO A 48 -26.19 25.27 0.39
CA PRO A 48 -24.76 25.04 0.15
C PRO A 48 -24.21 25.87 -1.01
N LEU A 49 -22.90 26.11 -1.01
CA LEU A 49 -22.19 26.75 -2.13
C LEU A 49 -22.06 25.83 -3.36
N GLN A 50 -21.97 24.53 -3.09
CA GLN A 50 -21.90 23.46 -4.05
C GLN A 50 -22.29 22.17 -3.32
N SER A 51 -23.03 21.31 -3.98
CA SER A 51 -23.30 19.93 -3.56
C SER A 51 -22.88 18.94 -4.65
N LEU A 52 -22.76 17.68 -4.25
CA LEU A 52 -22.51 16.51 -5.09
C LEU A 52 -23.42 15.39 -4.54
N VAL A 53 -24.22 14.77 -5.41
CA VAL A 53 -25.03 13.60 -5.03
C VAL A 53 -24.11 12.39 -4.95
N ILE A 54 -24.31 11.53 -3.94
CA ILE A 54 -23.54 10.30 -3.76
C ILE A 54 -24.39 9.10 -4.15
N ASP A 55 -23.87 8.30 -5.09
CA ASP A 55 -24.39 7.01 -5.52
C ASP A 55 -23.25 5.96 -5.60
N GLY A 56 -23.56 4.74 -6.06
CA GLY A 56 -22.53 3.69 -6.28
C GLY A 56 -21.54 3.98 -7.41
N ASN A 57 -21.80 4.99 -8.24
CA ASN A 57 -20.93 5.42 -9.33
C ASN A 57 -19.97 6.54 -8.91
N CYS A 58 -20.12 7.08 -7.70
CA CYS A 58 -19.14 7.94 -7.09
C CYS A 58 -17.85 7.19 -6.71
N ARG A 59 -16.72 7.88 -6.79
CA ARG A 59 -15.42 7.44 -6.27
C ARG A 59 -14.76 8.60 -5.53
N VAL A 60 -13.89 8.25 -4.58
CA VAL A 60 -12.98 9.17 -3.91
C VAL A 60 -11.57 8.84 -4.37
N GLU A 61 -10.88 9.81 -4.93
CA GLU A 61 -9.49 9.68 -5.35
C GLU A 61 -8.60 10.48 -4.40
N ASP A 62 -7.63 9.81 -3.80
CA ASP A 62 -6.50 10.49 -3.17
C ASP A 62 -5.66 11.16 -4.27
N ARG A 63 -5.60 12.49 -4.22
CA ARG A 63 -4.82 13.33 -5.14
C ARG A 63 -3.50 13.76 -4.51
N GLY A 64 -3.21 13.24 -3.31
CA GLY A 64 -1.97 13.40 -2.56
C GLY A 64 -1.69 14.80 -2.05
N LEU A 65 -0.43 15.02 -1.70
CA LEU A 65 0.12 16.24 -1.13
C LEU A 65 0.41 17.29 -2.21
N LYS A 66 -0.12 18.51 -2.08
CA LYS A 66 0.12 19.62 -3.01
C LYS A 66 0.61 20.87 -2.30
N THR A 67 1.44 21.66 -2.98
CA THR A 67 1.92 22.96 -2.47
C THR A 67 1.12 24.11 -3.08
N GLN A 68 0.47 24.92 -2.24
CA GLN A 68 -0.30 26.09 -2.64
C GLN A 68 0.03 27.30 -1.76
N GLN A 69 0.49 28.39 -2.37
CA GLN A 69 0.84 29.65 -1.67
C GLN A 69 1.86 29.48 -0.52
N GLY A 70 2.71 28.45 -0.57
CA GLY A 70 3.68 28.09 0.48
C GLY A 70 3.15 27.10 1.52
N HIS A 71 1.84 26.79 1.52
CA HIS A 71 1.26 25.77 2.38
C HIS A 71 1.20 24.41 1.70
N MET A 72 1.53 23.36 2.46
CA MET A 72 1.31 21.96 2.12
C MET A 72 -0.13 21.57 2.46
N VAL A 73 -0.84 20.91 1.54
CA VAL A 73 -2.21 20.41 1.75
C VAL A 73 -2.41 19.04 1.09
N TYR A 74 -3.07 18.12 1.79
CA TYR A 74 -3.46 16.80 1.27
C TYR A 74 -4.82 16.89 0.59
N VAL A 75 -4.97 16.33 -0.61
CA VAL A 75 -6.09 16.62 -1.51
C VAL A 75 -6.91 15.37 -1.82
N LEU A 76 -8.23 15.48 -1.75
CA LEU A 76 -9.17 14.48 -2.25
C LEU A 76 -9.96 15.04 -3.45
N CYS A 77 -10.31 14.16 -4.39
CA CYS A 77 -11.26 14.43 -5.46
C CYS A 77 -12.42 13.42 -5.40
N VAL A 78 -13.62 13.90 -5.08
CA VAL A 78 -14.86 13.10 -5.16
C VAL A 78 -15.53 13.38 -6.50
N TYR A 79 -15.88 12.35 -7.26
CA TYR A 79 -16.48 12.49 -8.60
C TYR A 79 -17.39 11.31 -8.93
N ASN A 80 -18.32 11.49 -9.88
CA ASN A 80 -19.13 10.40 -10.44
C ASN A 80 -18.49 9.87 -11.75
N LYS A 81 -18.34 8.54 -11.89
CA LYS A 81 -17.75 7.93 -13.11
C LYS A 81 -18.60 8.18 -14.37
N LYS A 82 -19.94 8.16 -14.25
CA LYS A 82 -20.88 8.40 -15.35
C LYS A 82 -20.93 9.88 -15.74
N GLU A 83 -20.89 10.79 -14.76
CA GLU A 83 -20.87 12.24 -14.98
C GLU A 83 -19.49 12.89 -14.68
N LYS A 84 -18.51 12.72 -15.59
CA LYS A 84 -17.13 13.24 -15.43
C LYS A 84 -16.99 14.75 -15.15
N HIS A 85 -18.04 15.54 -15.37
CA HIS A 85 -18.09 16.98 -15.03
C HIS A 85 -18.46 17.25 -13.56
N GLN A 86 -19.14 16.31 -12.90
CA GLN A 86 -19.64 16.43 -11.54
C GLN A 86 -18.57 15.98 -10.54
N ARG A 87 -17.71 16.93 -10.12
CA ARG A 87 -16.63 16.67 -9.15
C ARG A 87 -16.46 17.75 -8.08
N MET A 88 -15.99 17.33 -6.92
CA MET A 88 -15.70 18.17 -5.76
C MET A 88 -14.29 17.89 -5.25
N MET A 89 -13.41 18.92 -5.32
CA MET A 89 -12.09 18.87 -4.68
C MET A 89 -12.21 19.36 -3.24
N MET A 90 -11.58 18.68 -2.30
CA MET A 90 -11.41 19.11 -0.91
C MET A 90 -9.99 18.81 -0.45
N ALA A 91 -9.52 19.46 0.62
CA ALA A 91 -8.17 19.25 1.12
C ALA A 91 -8.06 19.50 2.63
N ALA A 92 -7.05 18.91 3.27
CA ALA A 92 -6.69 19.13 4.66
C ALA A 92 -5.25 19.62 4.79
N TYR A 93 -4.88 20.18 5.94
CA TYR A 93 -3.48 20.52 6.25
C TYR A 93 -2.71 19.32 6.83
N ASN A 94 -3.40 18.39 7.51
CA ASN A 94 -2.84 17.16 8.05
C ASN A 94 -3.36 15.93 7.26
N ILE A 95 -2.54 14.89 7.12
CA ILE A 95 -2.92 13.70 6.34
C ILE A 95 -4.02 12.87 7.01
N GLN A 96 -4.07 12.82 8.34
CA GLN A 96 -5.08 12.06 9.09
C GLN A 96 -6.49 12.58 8.81
N ASP A 97 -6.68 13.90 8.75
CA ASP A 97 -7.96 14.52 8.40
C ASP A 97 -8.40 14.11 6.99
N ALA A 98 -7.48 14.10 6.01
CA ALA A 98 -7.78 13.67 4.65
C ALA A 98 -8.15 12.18 4.59
N LEU A 99 -7.42 11.31 5.28
CA LEU A 99 -7.72 9.87 5.34
C LEU A 99 -9.06 9.61 6.04
N ASN A 100 -9.36 10.28 7.15
CA ASN A 100 -10.64 10.20 7.85
C ASN A 100 -11.81 10.61 6.94
N TRP A 101 -11.67 11.73 6.21
CA TRP A 101 -12.68 12.18 5.24
C TRP A 101 -12.87 11.20 4.09
N LYS A 102 -11.77 10.65 3.54
CA LYS A 102 -11.81 9.63 2.49
C LYS A 102 -12.62 8.41 2.94
N GLU A 103 -12.25 7.84 4.08
CA GLU A 103 -12.88 6.66 4.68
C GLU A 103 -14.39 6.85 4.90
N LYS A 104 -14.81 7.99 5.46
CA LYS A 104 -16.26 8.23 5.68
C LYS A 104 -17.05 8.42 4.38
N ILE A 105 -16.45 9.00 3.33
CA ILE A 105 -17.12 9.15 2.04
C ILE A 105 -17.19 7.80 1.30
N GLU A 106 -16.12 6.99 1.33
CA GLU A 106 -16.11 5.63 0.77
C GLU A 106 -17.13 4.71 1.46
N PHE A 107 -17.26 4.79 2.78
CA PHE A 107 -18.30 4.10 3.56
C PHE A 107 -19.73 4.47 3.12
N VAL A 108 -20.00 5.75 2.84
CA VAL A 108 -21.32 6.19 2.34
C VAL A 108 -21.57 5.70 0.90
N ILE A 109 -20.54 5.69 0.06
CA ILE A 109 -20.60 5.14 -1.31
C ILE A 109 -20.92 3.64 -1.28
N ASP A 110 -20.23 2.85 -0.45
CA ASP A 110 -20.47 1.41 -0.31
C ASP A 110 -21.86 1.10 0.28
N GLN A 111 -22.38 1.93 1.20
CA GLN A 111 -23.78 1.81 1.65
C GLN A 111 -24.80 2.00 0.52
N GLN A 112 -24.55 2.91 -0.44
CA GLN A 112 -25.49 3.07 -1.56
C GLN A 112 -25.42 1.90 -2.57
N HIS A 113 -24.26 1.25 -2.74
CA HIS A 113 -24.17 0.01 -3.53
C HIS A 113 -25.08 -1.09 -2.95
N GLY A 114 -25.03 -1.32 -1.62
CA GLY A 114 -25.82 -2.38 -0.97
C GLY A 114 -27.34 -2.18 -1.04
N LEU A 115 -27.82 -0.96 -1.28
CA LEU A 115 -29.23 -0.64 -1.45
C LEU A 115 -29.73 -0.81 -2.90
N ALA A 116 -28.83 -0.79 -3.90
CA ALA A 116 -29.20 -0.94 -5.31
C ALA A 116 -29.49 -2.40 -5.69
N THR A 117 -28.79 -3.36 -5.08
CA THR A 117 -28.91 -4.80 -5.35
C THR A 117 -30.17 -5.46 -4.74
N GLY A 118 -30.93 -4.75 -3.90
CA GLY A 118 -32.01 -5.30 -3.09
C GLY A 118 -33.42 -5.02 -3.61
N ASN A 119 -33.74 -5.36 -4.87
CA ASN A 119 -35.07 -5.08 -5.43
C ASN A 119 -35.73 -6.29 -6.12
N GLY A 120 -36.13 -7.27 -5.31
CA GLY A 120 -36.86 -8.47 -5.75
C GLY A 120 -37.96 -8.86 -4.77
N ASN A 121 -39.18 -8.38 -5.04
CA ASN A 121 -40.45 -8.64 -4.33
C ASN A 121 -40.53 -8.25 -2.84
N SER A 122 -41.41 -7.27 -2.56
CA SER A 122 -41.81 -6.88 -1.20
C SER A 122 -42.90 -7.78 -0.62
N THR A 123 -42.75 -8.19 0.64
CA THR A 123 -43.88 -8.55 1.51
C THR A 123 -43.77 -7.81 2.84
N PHE A 124 -44.83 -7.08 3.21
CA PHE A 124 -44.98 -6.48 4.53
C PHE A 124 -45.12 -7.58 5.59
N VAL A 125 -44.51 -7.36 6.77
CA VAL A 125 -44.97 -7.95 8.04
C VAL A 125 -45.01 -6.83 9.08
N SER A 126 -46.13 -6.71 9.79
CA SER A 126 -46.37 -5.66 10.77
C SER A 126 -45.55 -5.83 12.05
N ARG A 127 -45.29 -4.72 12.73
CA ARG A 127 -44.72 -4.67 14.08
C ARG A 127 -45.86 -4.66 15.11
N ASP A 128 -46.27 -5.82 15.57
CA ASP A 128 -47.29 -5.91 16.62
C ASP A 128 -46.76 -5.55 18.01
N LEU A 129 -47.68 -5.07 18.86
CA LEU A 129 -47.44 -4.68 20.25
C LEU A 129 -48.00 -5.77 21.17
N GLY A 130 -47.17 -6.28 22.08
CA GLY A 130 -47.58 -7.17 23.16
C GLY A 130 -47.15 -6.61 24.52
N MET A 131 -48.11 -6.38 25.41
CA MET A 131 -47.90 -6.04 26.82
C MET A 131 -48.56 -7.11 27.68
N ASP A 132 -47.79 -7.71 28.60
CA ASP A 132 -48.22 -8.37 29.84
C ASP A 132 -46.92 -8.47 30.70
N ILE A 133 -46.74 -7.85 31.87
CA ILE A 133 -47.50 -7.78 33.14
C ILE A 133 -47.22 -8.97 34.07
N ASP A 134 -46.46 -8.69 35.15
CA ASP A 134 -46.32 -9.41 36.43
C ASP A 134 -45.84 -10.90 36.44
N ARG A 135 -44.94 -11.35 37.34
CA ARG A 135 -44.96 -11.13 38.80
C ARG A 135 -43.66 -11.55 39.54
N ASN A 136 -43.20 -10.68 40.45
CA ASN A 136 -42.67 -10.89 41.82
C ASN A 136 -41.63 -11.97 42.25
N ALA A 137 -40.89 -11.56 43.31
CA ALA A 137 -40.02 -12.29 44.26
C ALA A 137 -38.59 -12.64 43.76
N SER A 138 -37.47 -12.26 44.42
CA SER A 138 -37.08 -12.15 45.85
C SER A 138 -36.76 -13.51 46.50
N SER A 139 -35.69 -13.70 47.28
CA SER A 139 -34.50 -12.87 47.61
C SER A 139 -33.47 -13.70 48.41
N SER A 140 -32.26 -13.15 48.68
CA SER A 140 -31.41 -13.40 49.89
C SER A 140 -30.89 -14.83 50.22
N SER A 141 -29.80 -15.07 50.98
CA SER A 141 -28.47 -14.43 51.22
C SER A 141 -27.72 -15.27 52.29
N HIS A 142 -26.46 -14.92 52.62
CA HIS A 142 -25.54 -15.55 53.61
C HIS A 142 -24.92 -16.90 53.16
N GLU A 143 -23.60 -17.15 53.17
CA GLU A 143 -22.48 -16.87 54.12
C GLU A 143 -22.26 -17.94 55.20
N ARG A 144 -21.14 -18.68 55.07
CA ARG A 144 -20.00 -18.57 56.02
C ARG A 144 -18.75 -19.37 55.60
N ASN A 145 -17.60 -18.80 55.94
CA ASN A 145 -16.28 -19.43 56.14
C ASN A 145 -16.18 -19.96 57.60
N PRO A 146 -15.16 -20.75 58.08
CA PRO A 146 -13.72 -20.41 57.95
C PRO A 146 -12.66 -21.56 58.06
N GLU A 147 -11.37 -21.16 58.11
CA GLU A 147 -10.19 -21.71 58.86
C GLU A 147 -9.76 -23.21 58.68
N ASP A 148 -8.49 -23.63 58.73
CA ASP A 148 -7.16 -23.00 59.04
C ASP A 148 -6.12 -23.28 57.87
N GLU A 149 -4.79 -23.50 57.92
CA GLU A 149 -3.72 -23.78 58.93
C GLU A 149 -2.28 -23.40 58.40
N GLU A 150 -1.21 -24.08 58.83
CA GLU A 150 0.24 -23.72 58.79
C GLU A 150 1.13 -24.75 58.00
N GLU A 151 2.47 -24.87 58.14
CA GLU A 151 3.65 -24.06 57.71
C GLU A 151 4.89 -25.07 57.70
N ASN A 152 6.22 -24.88 57.57
CA ASN A 152 7.21 -23.81 57.31
C ASN A 152 8.61 -24.42 56.93
N ASN A 153 9.53 -23.64 56.31
CA ASN A 153 11.02 -23.71 56.40
C ASN A 153 11.79 -25.00 55.96
N SER A 154 13.11 -25.01 55.65
CA SER A 154 14.14 -24.00 55.26
C SER A 154 15.43 -24.72 54.79
N ASN A 155 16.35 -24.03 54.08
CA ASN A 155 17.83 -24.02 54.31
C ASN A 155 18.65 -23.31 53.19
N LEU A 156 19.86 -22.82 53.53
CA LEU A 156 20.87 -22.19 52.64
C LEU A 156 22.27 -22.74 52.96
N PRO A 157 23.26 -22.72 52.03
CA PRO A 157 24.40 -21.80 52.26
C PRO A 157 25.25 -21.30 51.05
N ARG A 158 25.86 -20.12 51.26
CA ARG A 158 27.24 -19.67 50.87
C ARG A 158 27.62 -19.13 49.47
N ARG A 159 28.39 -18.03 49.52
CA ARG A 159 29.34 -17.43 48.54
C ARG A 159 30.64 -18.32 48.43
N THR A 160 31.67 -18.11 47.58
CA THR A 160 32.22 -16.86 46.97
C THR A 160 33.26 -17.12 45.84
N THR A 161 33.35 -16.18 44.87
CA THR A 161 34.57 -15.71 44.11
C THR A 161 35.41 -16.56 43.14
N ILE A 162 35.79 -15.88 42.03
CA ILE A 162 36.95 -16.09 41.11
C ILE A 162 36.83 -17.29 40.15
N GLY A 163 37.24 -17.10 38.89
CA GLY A 163 37.08 -18.08 37.80
C GLY A 163 38.23 -18.10 36.80
N ASN A 164 38.09 -18.93 35.75
CA ASN A 164 39.05 -19.09 34.64
C ASN A 164 38.34 -19.62 33.39
N GLY A 165 38.49 -18.93 32.25
CA GLY A 165 38.30 -19.46 30.88
C GLY A 165 36.88 -19.87 30.41
N PRO A 166 36.59 -19.81 29.10
CA PRO A 166 35.47 -20.52 28.49
C PRO A 166 35.86 -21.96 28.08
N PRO A 167 34.97 -22.96 28.21
CA PRO A 167 35.11 -24.26 27.55
C PRO A 167 34.42 -24.27 26.16
N ASP A 168 34.97 -25.00 25.20
CA ASP A 168 34.44 -25.10 23.83
C ASP A 168 33.19 -26.00 23.72
N SER A 169 32.09 -25.48 23.17
CA SER A 169 31.03 -26.24 22.47
C SER A 169 29.85 -25.34 22.04
N VAL A 170 30.08 -24.41 21.12
CA VAL A 170 28.98 -23.75 20.39
C VAL A 170 28.63 -24.60 19.16
N LEU A 171 27.37 -25.03 19.05
CA LEU A 171 26.90 -25.79 17.88
C LEU A 171 26.98 -24.94 16.59
N ASP A 172 27.49 -25.55 15.52
CA ASP A 172 27.59 -24.90 14.21
C ASP A 172 26.23 -24.91 13.50
N TRP A 173 25.58 -23.75 13.45
CA TRP A 173 24.22 -23.55 12.93
C TRP A 173 24.16 -23.46 11.39
N THR A 174 25.23 -23.85 10.69
CA THR A 174 25.45 -23.52 9.28
C THR A 174 24.89 -24.56 8.30
N ARG A 175 23.98 -25.44 8.73
CA ARG A 175 23.57 -26.62 7.93
C ARG A 175 22.07 -26.97 7.93
N ASP A 176 21.21 -25.97 7.78
CA ASP A 176 19.88 -26.18 7.18
C ASP A 176 19.91 -25.85 5.69
N GLN A 177 19.19 -26.63 4.88
CA GLN A 177 19.13 -26.46 3.42
C GLN A 177 17.80 -25.85 2.95
N LEU A 178 17.83 -25.29 1.73
CA LEU A 178 16.65 -24.95 0.93
C LEU A 178 15.69 -23.89 1.52
N SER A 179 16.23 -22.72 1.89
CA SER A 179 15.47 -21.46 1.80
C SER A 179 16.39 -20.25 1.53
N PRO A 180 16.15 -19.45 0.47
CA PRO A 180 17.01 -18.31 0.10
C PRO A 180 16.76 -17.06 0.97
N ARG A 181 16.70 -17.23 2.30
CA ARG A 181 16.34 -16.20 3.29
C ARG A 181 17.51 -15.82 4.21
N LYS A 182 18.32 -14.82 3.78
CA LYS A 182 18.86 -13.69 4.61
C LYS A 182 19.94 -12.92 3.82
N HIS A 183 19.55 -11.77 3.26
CA HIS A 183 20.43 -10.92 2.41
C HIS A 183 21.09 -9.74 3.16
N TRP A 184 20.90 -9.66 4.49
CA TRP A 184 21.27 -8.49 5.30
C TRP A 184 22.16 -8.89 6.47
N ARG A 185 23.32 -8.24 6.60
CA ARG A 185 24.24 -8.37 7.74
C ARG A 185 24.02 -7.21 8.70
N LEU A 186 23.87 -7.47 10.01
CA LEU A 186 23.88 -6.43 11.03
C LEU A 186 25.31 -5.85 11.16
N VAL A 187 25.44 -4.53 11.07
CA VAL A 187 26.73 -3.81 11.11
C VAL A 187 26.89 -3.00 12.40
N ARG A 188 25.80 -2.42 12.94
CA ARG A 188 25.84 -1.60 14.15
C ARG A 188 24.50 -1.60 14.88
N CYS A 189 24.54 -1.55 16.20
CA CYS A 189 23.44 -1.10 17.05
C CYS A 189 23.87 0.19 17.76
N GLN A 190 23.04 1.23 17.75
CA GLN A 190 23.33 2.52 18.39
C GLN A 190 22.01 3.22 18.76
N ASN A 191 21.85 3.68 20.00
CA ASN A 191 20.67 4.43 20.47
C ASN A 191 19.30 3.77 20.14
N GLY A 192 19.22 2.43 20.16
CA GLY A 192 18.01 1.67 19.77
C GLY A 192 17.85 1.42 18.27
N LEU A 193 18.62 2.10 17.41
CA LEU A 193 18.68 1.88 15.98
C LEU A 193 19.55 0.65 15.64
N ARG A 194 19.05 -0.23 14.78
CA ARG A 194 19.76 -1.39 14.22
C ARG A 194 20.10 -1.12 12.76
N ILE A 195 21.39 -1.09 12.39
CA ILE A 195 21.86 -0.78 11.04
C ILE A 195 22.44 -2.03 10.38
N PHE A 196 22.00 -2.29 9.15
CA PHE A 196 22.31 -3.44 8.33
C PHE A 196 22.95 -3.02 6.99
N GLU A 197 23.74 -3.92 6.41
CA GLU A 197 24.35 -3.83 5.08
C GLU A 197 23.86 -5.00 4.21
N GLU A 198 23.54 -4.74 2.94
CA GLU A 198 23.15 -5.79 2.00
C GLU A 198 24.38 -6.60 1.53
N LEU A 199 24.24 -7.92 1.51
CA LEU A 199 25.26 -8.83 1.02
C LEU A 199 25.09 -9.05 -0.50
N PRO A 200 26.14 -8.85 -1.33
CA PRO A 200 26.07 -9.12 -2.76
C PRO A 200 25.71 -10.58 -3.05
N ARG A 201 24.82 -10.81 -4.02
CA ARG A 201 24.70 -12.13 -4.65
C ARG A 201 25.89 -12.38 -5.58
N ALA A 202 26.37 -13.62 -5.64
CA ALA A 202 27.55 -14.00 -6.42
C ALA A 202 27.38 -13.75 -7.93
N ASP A 203 26.15 -13.75 -8.41
CA ASP A 203 25.75 -13.80 -9.83
C ASP A 203 25.89 -12.46 -10.58
N ARG A 204 26.39 -11.39 -9.94
CA ARG A 204 26.55 -10.07 -10.55
C ARG A 204 27.84 -9.37 -10.14
N LEU A 205 28.69 -9.08 -11.13
CA LEU A 205 29.72 -8.04 -11.02
C LEU A 205 29.03 -6.70 -10.67
N PRO A 206 29.42 -6.00 -9.60
CA PRO A 206 28.84 -4.71 -9.26
C PRO A 206 29.13 -3.67 -10.34
N ARG A 207 28.08 -3.15 -11.00
CA ARG A 207 28.18 -1.96 -11.88
C ARG A 207 28.39 -0.65 -11.12
N SER A 208 28.27 -0.69 -9.79
CA SER A 208 28.40 0.42 -8.85
C SER A 208 29.09 -0.07 -7.58
N TYR A 209 29.90 0.77 -6.96
CA TYR A 209 30.52 0.47 -5.67
C TYR A 209 29.59 0.76 -4.47
N SER A 210 28.40 1.34 -4.69
CA SER A 210 27.44 1.58 -3.60
C SER A 210 26.74 0.30 -3.17
N LYS A 211 27.00 -0.16 -1.95
CA LYS A 211 26.14 -1.14 -1.28
C LYS A 211 24.86 -0.48 -0.77
N ALA A 212 23.76 -1.22 -0.71
CA ALA A 212 22.59 -0.80 0.05
C ALA A 212 22.83 -0.97 1.55
N MET A 213 22.38 0.01 2.34
CA MET A 213 22.34 -0.06 3.80
C MET A 213 20.93 0.25 4.30
N LYS A 214 20.54 -0.32 5.44
CA LYS A 214 19.21 -0.14 6.04
C LYS A 214 19.31 0.05 7.54
N ALA A 215 18.71 1.11 8.08
CA ALA A 215 18.50 1.29 9.51
C ALA A 215 17.05 0.93 9.89
N VAL A 216 16.87 0.38 11.09
CA VAL A 216 15.56 0.04 11.67
C VAL A 216 15.52 0.47 13.14
N GLY A 217 14.59 1.35 13.48
CA GLY A 217 14.34 1.86 14.84
C GLY A 217 12.87 1.84 15.20
N VAL A 218 12.55 2.24 16.43
CA VAL A 218 11.17 2.49 16.88
C VAL A 218 11.13 3.85 17.58
N VAL A 219 10.14 4.66 17.20
CA VAL A 219 9.92 6.02 17.72
C VAL A 219 8.58 6.05 18.45
N ASP A 220 8.52 6.71 19.61
CA ASP A 220 7.31 6.84 20.44
C ASP A 220 6.39 7.98 19.92
N ALA A 221 6.01 7.90 18.64
CA ALA A 221 5.10 8.83 17.95
C ALA A 221 4.17 8.09 16.97
N THR A 222 3.17 8.78 16.41
CA THR A 222 2.26 8.22 15.39
C THR A 222 2.92 8.15 14.01
N SER A 223 2.49 7.18 13.19
CA SER A 223 3.03 7.01 11.83
C SER A 223 2.80 8.25 10.95
N ALA A 224 1.65 8.92 11.11
CA ALA A 224 1.33 10.17 10.42
C ALA A 224 2.28 11.33 10.79
N ALA A 225 2.63 11.51 12.06
CA ALA A 225 3.53 12.60 12.48
C ALA A 225 4.96 12.42 11.94
N ILE A 226 5.47 11.19 12.01
CA ILE A 226 6.79 10.82 11.46
C ILE A 226 6.80 10.96 9.93
N PHE A 227 5.71 10.59 9.27
CA PHE A 227 5.53 10.82 7.83
C PHE A 227 5.54 12.31 7.48
N GLU A 228 4.79 13.16 8.18
CA GLU A 228 4.77 14.61 7.94
C GLU A 228 6.15 15.25 8.14
N LEU A 229 6.90 14.83 9.16
CA LEU A 229 8.29 15.26 9.40
C LEU A 229 9.23 14.87 8.24
N ILE A 230 9.18 13.62 7.78
CA ILE A 230 9.98 13.10 6.66
C ILE A 230 9.61 13.77 5.33
N MET A 231 8.34 14.17 5.18
CA MET A 231 7.82 14.84 3.99
C MET A 231 8.09 16.34 3.94
N SER A 232 8.44 16.97 5.07
CA SER A 232 8.95 18.34 5.09
C SER A 232 10.27 18.47 4.34
N MET A 233 10.47 19.64 3.74
CA MET A 233 11.70 20.11 3.09
C MET A 233 12.05 21.54 3.53
N ASP A 234 11.47 22.00 4.65
CA ASP A 234 11.58 23.37 5.13
C ASP A 234 12.82 23.58 6.04
N GLY A 235 12.88 24.75 6.67
CA GLY A 235 13.98 25.11 7.57
C GLY A 235 14.10 24.26 8.83
N THR A 236 13.10 23.48 9.24
CA THR A 236 13.17 22.63 10.46
C THR A 236 13.84 21.29 10.20
N ARG A 237 13.99 20.88 8.93
CA ARG A 237 14.48 19.54 8.61
C ARG A 237 15.90 19.24 9.13
N PHE A 238 16.76 20.26 9.28
CA PHE A 238 18.12 20.06 9.83
C PHE A 238 18.11 19.63 11.31
N GLU A 239 17.00 19.81 12.04
CA GLU A 239 16.89 19.47 13.47
C GLU A 239 16.96 17.95 13.71
N TRP A 240 16.69 17.13 12.69
CA TRP A 240 16.78 15.67 12.74
C TRP A 240 17.62 15.09 11.58
N ASP A 241 17.48 15.61 10.37
CA ASP A 241 18.26 15.20 9.21
C ASP A 241 19.62 15.94 9.21
N CYS A 242 20.56 15.44 10.01
CA CYS A 242 21.93 15.97 10.08
C CYS A 242 22.73 15.89 8.76
N SER A 243 22.14 15.32 7.69
CA SER A 243 22.67 15.37 6.33
C SER A 243 22.06 16.47 5.47
N PHE A 244 20.99 17.12 5.90
CA PHE A 244 20.27 18.14 5.15
C PHE A 244 20.85 19.54 5.37
N GLN A 245 21.43 20.12 4.32
CA GLN A 245 21.86 21.52 4.33
C GLN A 245 20.78 22.46 3.79
N TYR A 246 20.09 22.04 2.73
CA TYR A 246 19.09 22.81 2.01
C TYR A 246 18.31 21.89 1.06
N GLY A 247 17.06 22.22 0.78
CA GLY A 247 16.27 21.55 -0.26
C GLY A 247 15.18 22.44 -0.82
N ASN A 248 14.63 22.03 -1.96
CA ASN A 248 13.52 22.71 -2.61
C ASN A 248 12.70 21.76 -3.49
N LEU A 249 11.42 22.08 -3.67
CA LEU A 249 10.57 21.46 -4.68
C LEU A 249 10.98 21.96 -6.07
N VAL A 250 11.34 21.04 -6.97
CA VAL A 250 11.63 21.34 -8.38
C VAL A 250 10.35 21.23 -9.21
N GLU A 251 9.57 20.17 -8.99
CA GLU A 251 8.32 19.91 -9.71
C GLU A 251 7.35 19.06 -8.88
N GLU A 252 6.08 19.44 -8.85
CA GLU A 252 4.98 18.63 -8.34
C GLU A 252 4.38 17.87 -9.54
N VAL A 253 4.73 16.60 -9.73
CA VAL A 253 4.30 15.79 -10.88
C VAL A 253 2.85 15.35 -10.68
N ASP A 254 2.59 14.79 -9.49
CA ASP A 254 1.26 14.58 -8.92
C ASP A 254 1.37 14.80 -7.40
N GLY A 255 0.36 14.43 -6.58
CA GLY A 255 0.47 14.63 -5.13
C GLY A 255 1.20 13.51 -4.36
N HIS A 256 1.40 12.36 -4.99
CA HIS A 256 2.23 11.26 -4.51
C HIS A 256 3.67 11.40 -5.01
N THR A 257 3.86 11.99 -6.20
CA THR A 257 5.15 12.08 -6.91
C THR A 257 5.66 13.52 -7.08
N ALA A 258 6.85 13.82 -6.55
CA ALA A 258 7.50 15.12 -6.69
C ALA A 258 9.00 15.01 -7.03
N VAL A 259 9.53 15.93 -7.84
CA VAL A 259 10.97 16.09 -8.08
C VAL A 259 11.53 17.07 -7.05
N LEU A 260 12.56 16.65 -6.33
CA LEU A 260 13.21 17.41 -5.26
C LEU A 260 14.68 17.69 -5.58
N TYR A 261 15.13 18.88 -5.17
CA TYR A 261 16.53 19.24 -5.07
C TYR A 261 16.96 19.21 -3.60
N GLN A 262 18.15 18.68 -3.31
CA GLN A 262 18.72 18.66 -1.96
C GLN A 262 20.23 18.83 -1.99
N ARG A 263 20.79 19.53 -0.99
CA ARG A 263 22.23 19.63 -0.72
C ARG A 263 22.57 18.83 0.52
N LEU A 264 23.65 18.04 0.43
CA LEU A 264 24.10 17.16 1.50
C LEU A 264 25.24 17.79 2.32
N GLN A 265 25.05 17.86 3.63
CA GLN A 265 26.10 18.10 4.61
C GLN A 265 26.86 16.80 4.85
N LEU A 266 28.10 16.74 4.34
CA LEU A 266 29.02 15.62 4.55
C LEU A 266 30.20 16.13 5.38
N GLU A 267 30.14 15.91 6.70
CA GLU A 267 31.08 16.55 7.64
C GLU A 267 32.51 15.99 7.54
N TRP A 268 32.65 14.73 7.13
CA TRP A 268 33.97 14.10 7.03
C TRP A 268 34.76 14.64 5.84
N CYS A 269 35.91 15.24 6.13
CA CYS A 269 36.91 15.69 5.16
C CYS A 269 36.46 16.78 4.14
N SER A 270 35.65 17.74 4.60
CA SER A 270 35.15 18.90 3.82
C SER A 270 36.21 19.78 3.12
N ARG A 271 37.51 19.61 3.42
CA ARG A 271 38.63 20.28 2.75
C ARG A 271 39.17 19.54 1.50
N ILE A 272 38.81 18.27 1.31
CA ILE A 272 39.33 17.42 0.21
C ILE A 272 38.19 16.97 -0.71
N VAL A 273 36.98 16.78 -0.19
CA VAL A 273 35.84 16.27 -0.97
C VAL A 273 34.76 17.33 -1.13
N TRP A 274 34.41 17.64 -2.38
CA TRP A 274 33.44 18.68 -2.74
C TRP A 274 32.04 18.42 -2.15
N PRO A 275 31.25 19.48 -1.85
CA PRO A 275 29.85 19.36 -1.45
C PRO A 275 29.02 18.54 -2.44
N ARG A 276 27.99 17.85 -1.93
CA ARG A 276 27.10 17.03 -2.77
C ARG A 276 25.74 17.67 -2.93
N ASP A 277 25.18 17.53 -4.12
CA ASP A 277 23.77 17.79 -4.36
C ASP A 277 23.09 16.57 -5.00
N LEU A 278 21.77 16.54 -4.89
CA LEU A 278 20.90 15.49 -5.39
C LEU A 278 19.74 16.12 -6.17
N CYS A 279 19.32 15.43 -7.24
CA CYS A 279 18.05 15.66 -7.91
C CYS A 279 17.34 14.29 -7.97
N TYR A 280 16.20 14.17 -7.30
CA TYR A 280 15.53 12.88 -7.14
C TYR A 280 14.01 13.01 -7.19
N VAL A 281 13.37 11.96 -7.70
CA VAL A 281 11.93 11.75 -7.53
C VAL A 281 11.70 11.20 -6.12
N ARG A 282 10.81 11.85 -5.37
CA ARG A 282 10.15 11.32 -4.18
C ARG A 282 8.76 10.85 -4.57
N TYR A 283 8.46 9.59 -4.34
CA TYR A 283 7.11 9.02 -4.40
C TYR A 283 6.67 8.64 -2.97
N TRP A 284 5.37 8.68 -2.66
CA TRP A 284 4.85 8.15 -1.40
C TRP A 284 3.45 7.53 -1.53
N ARG A 285 3.17 6.52 -0.69
CA ARG A 285 1.81 6.01 -0.44
C ARG A 285 1.55 5.76 1.04
N HIS A 286 0.28 5.85 1.42
CA HIS A 286 -0.27 5.23 2.61
C HIS A 286 -0.83 3.85 2.22
N ASN A 287 -0.69 2.87 3.11
CA ASN A 287 -1.22 1.51 2.96
C ASN A 287 -2.33 1.26 3.98
N ASP A 288 -3.16 0.26 3.74
CA ASP A 288 -4.34 -0.03 4.58
C ASP A 288 -3.96 -0.55 6.00
N ASP A 289 -2.72 -1.00 6.21
CA ASP A 289 -2.13 -1.34 7.51
C ASP A 289 -1.73 -0.12 8.36
N GLY A 290 -2.10 1.09 7.94
CA GLY A 290 -1.72 2.35 8.59
C GLY A 290 -0.26 2.76 8.38
N SER A 291 0.48 2.04 7.53
CA SER A 291 1.89 2.32 7.24
C SER A 291 2.08 3.26 6.06
N TYR A 292 3.10 4.11 6.16
CA TYR A 292 3.53 4.98 5.06
C TYR A 292 4.79 4.41 4.42
N VAL A 293 4.87 4.49 3.09
CA VAL A 293 6.03 4.12 2.29
C VAL A 293 6.42 5.33 1.45
N VAL A 294 7.58 5.91 1.75
CA VAL A 294 8.18 7.06 1.05
C VAL A 294 9.43 6.58 0.34
N LEU A 295 9.56 6.79 -0.96
CA LEU A 295 10.60 6.20 -1.80
C LEU A 295 11.32 7.26 -2.63
N PHE A 296 12.64 7.11 -2.78
CA PHE A 296 13.50 8.08 -3.44
C PHE A 296 14.35 7.42 -4.54
N GLN A 297 14.46 8.07 -5.69
CA GLN A 297 15.37 7.66 -6.77
C GLN A 297 15.91 8.87 -7.52
N SER A 298 17.23 8.95 -7.71
CA SER A 298 17.84 10.02 -8.51
C SER A 298 17.38 9.97 -9.96
N ARG A 299 17.07 11.15 -10.52
CA ARG A 299 16.66 11.32 -11.93
C ARG A 299 17.24 12.64 -12.45
N GLU A 300 17.58 12.67 -13.73
CA GLU A 300 17.93 13.90 -14.42
C GLU A 300 16.66 14.70 -14.71
N HIS A 301 16.74 16.04 -14.64
CA HIS A 301 15.59 16.92 -14.82
C HIS A 301 16.00 18.24 -15.49
N PRO A 302 15.29 18.71 -16.54
CA PRO A 302 15.66 19.94 -17.25
C PRO A 302 15.79 21.16 -16.33
N ASN A 303 14.88 21.29 -15.37
CA ASN A 303 14.85 22.40 -14.41
C ASN A 303 15.84 22.23 -13.23
N CYS A 304 16.65 21.15 -13.19
CA CYS A 304 17.56 20.85 -12.07
C CYS A 304 18.88 20.20 -12.53
N GLY A 305 19.55 20.84 -13.49
CA GLY A 305 20.89 20.44 -13.94
C GLY A 305 21.97 20.50 -12.83
N PRO A 306 23.19 20.00 -13.09
CA PRO A 306 24.32 20.06 -12.16
C PRO A 306 24.63 21.49 -11.71
N GLN A 307 24.91 21.70 -10.42
CA GLN A 307 25.16 23.03 -9.86
C GLN A 307 26.66 23.33 -9.70
N PRO A 308 27.13 24.53 -10.08
CA PRO A 308 28.54 24.92 -9.88
C PRO A 308 28.98 24.79 -8.42
N GLY A 309 30.13 24.15 -8.19
CA GLY A 309 30.68 23.89 -6.86
C GLY A 309 30.14 22.64 -6.15
N PHE A 310 29.19 21.91 -6.75
CA PHE A 310 28.64 20.67 -6.21
C PHE A 310 28.95 19.47 -7.11
N VAL A 311 29.15 18.30 -6.50
CA VAL A 311 29.16 17.01 -7.21
C VAL A 311 27.78 16.39 -7.07
N ARG A 312 27.10 16.17 -8.22
CA ARG A 312 25.80 15.48 -8.27
C ARG A 312 25.99 14.02 -7.87
N ALA A 313 25.53 13.69 -6.66
CA ALA A 313 25.43 12.30 -6.20
C ALA A 313 24.28 11.58 -6.92
N HIS A 314 24.27 10.25 -6.84
CA HIS A 314 23.29 9.39 -7.48
C HIS A 314 22.76 8.33 -6.50
N MET A 315 21.57 8.58 -5.97
CA MET A 315 20.81 7.63 -5.15
C MET A 315 20.08 6.65 -6.07
N GLU A 316 20.59 5.42 -6.15
CA GLU A 316 20.03 4.32 -6.95
C GLU A 316 18.70 3.82 -6.37
N SER A 317 18.60 3.81 -5.03
CA SER A 317 17.41 3.42 -4.25
C SER A 317 17.49 4.05 -2.86
N GLY A 318 16.47 4.79 -2.45
CA GLY A 318 16.30 5.25 -1.06
C GLY A 318 14.84 5.19 -0.61
N GLY A 319 14.61 5.33 0.70
CA GLY A 319 13.25 5.49 1.22
C GLY A 319 13.05 5.09 2.68
N PHE A 320 11.84 5.37 3.17
CA PHE A 320 11.34 5.03 4.49
C PHE A 320 10.12 4.10 4.39
N LYS A 321 10.07 3.04 5.20
CA LYS A 321 8.81 2.37 5.59
C LYS A 321 8.52 2.73 7.05
N ILE A 322 7.34 3.28 7.31
CA ILE A 322 6.91 3.86 8.59
C ILE A 322 5.66 3.08 9.01
N SER A 323 5.82 2.03 9.82
CA SER A 323 4.73 1.13 10.23
C SER A 323 4.28 1.39 11.67
N PRO A 324 2.98 1.59 11.95
CA PRO A 324 2.49 1.68 13.32
C PRO A 324 2.72 0.34 14.06
N LEU A 325 2.84 0.41 15.38
CA LEU A 325 2.93 -0.74 16.28
C LEU A 325 1.83 -0.69 17.32
N LYS A 326 1.46 -1.86 17.86
CA LYS A 326 0.53 -1.99 18.99
C LYS A 326 1.00 -1.06 20.15
N PRO A 327 0.18 -0.09 20.61
CA PRO A 327 0.58 0.92 21.60
C PRO A 327 1.10 0.33 22.91
N ARG A 328 2.04 1.01 23.57
CA ARG A 328 2.55 0.60 24.90
C ARG A 328 2.17 1.64 25.94
N ASN A 329 1.47 1.22 26.99
CA ASN A 329 1.01 2.09 28.08
C ASN A 329 0.27 3.34 27.53
N THR A 330 -0.65 3.14 26.59
CA THR A 330 -1.38 4.17 25.81
C THR A 330 -0.55 5.09 24.89
N ARG A 331 0.79 4.98 24.89
CA ARG A 331 1.63 5.77 23.97
C ARG A 331 1.65 5.16 22.56
N PRO A 332 1.49 5.97 21.50
CA PRO A 332 1.68 5.51 20.12
C PRO A 332 3.15 5.14 19.90
N ARG A 333 3.38 4.13 19.06
CA ARG A 333 4.72 3.65 18.71
C ARG A 333 4.75 3.29 17.23
N THR A 334 5.85 3.61 16.57
CA THR A 334 6.01 3.40 15.12
C THR A 334 7.39 2.85 14.83
N GLN A 335 7.46 1.76 14.06
CA GLN A 335 8.71 1.24 13.51
C GLN A 335 9.08 2.01 12.24
N VAL A 336 10.29 2.57 12.23
CA VAL A 336 10.85 3.26 11.06
C VAL A 336 11.96 2.41 10.46
N GLN A 337 11.85 2.07 9.18
CA GLN A 337 12.92 1.46 8.37
C GLN A 337 13.40 2.46 7.32
N HIS A 338 14.63 2.94 7.42
CA HIS A 338 15.26 3.82 6.42
C HIS A 338 16.25 2.99 5.60
N LEU A 339 16.05 2.86 4.29
CA LEU A 339 16.96 2.20 3.36
C LEU A 339 17.60 3.23 2.42
N MET A 340 18.88 3.05 2.11
CA MET A 340 19.64 3.93 1.23
C MET A 340 20.78 3.20 0.52
N GLN A 341 20.85 3.42 -0.80
CA GLN A 341 21.87 2.97 -1.74
C GLN A 341 22.22 4.17 -2.61
N ILE A 342 23.35 4.81 -2.31
CA ILE A 342 23.78 6.07 -2.91
C ILE A 342 25.26 6.04 -3.28
N ASP A 343 25.53 6.39 -4.54
CA ASP A 343 26.84 6.73 -5.08
C ASP A 343 27.08 8.23 -4.88
N LEU A 344 28.07 8.59 -4.06
CA LEU A 344 28.40 9.99 -3.78
C LEU A 344 29.22 10.67 -4.91
N ARG A 345 29.69 9.87 -5.88
CA ARG A 345 30.50 10.27 -7.04
C ARG A 345 31.78 11.05 -6.72
N GLY A 346 32.56 11.28 -7.78
CA GLY A 346 33.81 12.04 -7.74
C GLY A 346 35.03 11.17 -7.43
N TRP A 347 36.14 11.51 -8.10
CA TRP A 347 37.39 10.73 -8.12
C TRP A 347 37.86 10.23 -6.75
N PHE A 348 37.91 11.10 -5.74
CA PHE A 348 38.43 10.75 -4.42
C PHE A 348 37.62 9.67 -3.69
N VAL A 349 36.29 9.64 -3.84
CA VAL A 349 35.44 8.66 -3.09
C VAL A 349 35.55 7.26 -3.68
N GLY A 350 35.76 7.13 -4.99
CA GLY A 350 35.98 5.82 -5.63
C GLY A 350 37.19 5.06 -5.09
N TYR A 351 38.18 5.75 -4.52
CA TYR A 351 39.35 5.13 -3.89
C TYR A 351 39.15 4.76 -2.41
N PHE A 352 38.10 5.27 -1.75
CA PHE A 352 37.84 5.05 -0.32
C PHE A 352 36.39 4.57 -0.05
N PRO A 353 36.08 3.28 -0.27
CA PRO A 353 34.74 2.73 0.03
C PRO A 353 34.28 2.95 1.48
N SER A 354 35.23 3.04 2.42
CA SER A 354 34.99 3.39 3.83
C SER A 354 34.45 4.81 4.03
N PHE A 355 34.80 5.77 3.17
CA PHE A 355 34.22 7.12 3.17
C PHE A 355 32.73 7.06 2.87
N GLN A 356 32.37 6.35 1.81
CA GLN A 356 30.97 6.20 1.41
C GLN A 356 30.17 5.46 2.49
N GLN A 357 30.70 4.36 3.04
CA GLN A 357 30.07 3.63 4.15
C GLN A 357 29.92 4.50 5.42
N HIS A 358 30.91 5.33 5.76
CA HIS A 358 30.82 6.27 6.88
C HIS A 358 29.73 7.33 6.66
N CYS A 359 29.66 7.92 5.47
CA CYS A 359 28.57 8.85 5.12
C CYS A 359 27.19 8.18 5.16
N LEU A 360 27.03 6.97 4.61
CA LEU A 360 25.75 6.24 4.71
C LEU A 360 25.38 5.95 6.17
N LEU A 361 26.33 5.57 7.03
CA LEU A 361 26.09 5.39 8.46
C LEU A 361 25.60 6.69 9.13
N HIS A 362 26.17 7.85 8.77
CA HIS A 362 25.75 9.15 9.29
C HIS A 362 24.32 9.51 8.85
N MET A 363 24.04 9.45 7.54
CA MET A 363 22.72 9.76 6.96
C MET A 363 21.63 8.76 7.39
N LEU A 364 22.00 7.54 7.81
CA LEU A 364 21.08 6.59 8.44
C LEU A 364 20.89 6.83 9.94
N SER A 365 21.89 7.39 10.64
CA SER A 365 21.80 7.66 12.08
C SER A 365 20.87 8.82 12.45
N SER A 366 20.51 9.69 11.49
CA SER A 366 19.49 10.74 11.63
C SER A 366 18.13 10.25 12.16
N VAL A 367 17.82 8.96 11.97
CA VAL A 367 16.60 8.30 12.48
C VAL A 367 16.65 8.05 14.00
N ALA A 368 17.81 8.18 14.64
CA ALA A 368 17.99 7.91 16.06
C ALA A 368 17.78 9.13 16.97
N ASP A 369 17.95 10.36 16.49
CA ASP A 369 17.90 11.55 17.37
C ASP A 369 16.45 11.97 17.74
N GLU A 370 15.45 11.51 16.98
CA GLU A 370 14.04 11.50 17.42
C GLU A 370 13.81 10.68 18.70
N ILE A 371 14.59 9.62 18.94
CA ILE A 371 14.37 8.66 20.05
C ILE A 371 14.58 9.33 21.42
N HIS A 372 15.24 10.49 21.47
CA HIS A 372 15.49 11.25 22.71
C HIS A 372 14.94 12.69 22.70
N THR A 373 14.34 13.15 21.59
CA THR A 373 13.86 14.54 21.46
C THR A 373 12.43 14.56 20.95
N ALA A 374 11.45 14.57 21.87
CA ALA A 374 10.04 14.66 21.50
C ALA A 374 9.78 15.99 20.76
N PRO A 375 9.30 15.96 19.49
CA PRO A 375 9.14 17.17 18.70
C PRO A 375 8.06 18.07 19.31
N ARG A 376 8.44 19.30 19.67
CA ARG A 376 7.47 20.36 20.02
C ARG A 376 6.83 20.90 18.75
N ILE A 377 5.91 20.12 18.18
CA ILE A 377 5.05 20.56 17.07
C ILE A 377 4.40 21.89 17.48
N PRO A 378 4.61 22.99 16.74
CA PRO A 378 4.01 24.27 17.07
C PRO A 378 2.51 24.20 16.75
N ILE A 379 1.69 23.93 17.78
CA ILE A 379 0.23 23.99 17.68
C ILE A 379 -0.16 25.39 17.19
N MET A 380 -0.78 25.46 16.01
CA MET A 380 -1.35 26.70 15.49
C MET A 380 -2.49 27.17 16.40
N VAL A 381 -2.17 28.08 17.32
CA VAL A 381 -3.18 28.81 18.10
C VAL A 381 -4.11 29.54 17.13
N SER A 382 -5.42 29.44 17.38
CA SER A 382 -6.44 29.98 16.48
C SER A 382 -6.33 31.50 16.37
N MET A 383 -6.16 31.99 15.14
CA MET A 383 -6.17 33.42 14.81
C MET A 383 -7.60 33.98 14.87
N THR A 384 -8.14 34.14 16.08
CA THR A 384 -9.26 35.06 16.33
C THR A 384 -8.71 36.47 16.37
N SER A 385 -9.12 37.30 15.41
CA SER A 385 -8.74 38.70 15.33
C SER A 385 -9.34 39.51 16.47
N ASP A 386 -8.52 40.31 17.16
CA ASP A 386 -8.99 41.53 17.82
C ASP A 386 -7.90 42.62 17.86
N SER A 387 -8.31 43.84 18.21
CA SER A 387 -7.66 45.07 17.73
C SER A 387 -6.54 45.67 18.59
N VAL A 388 -5.70 46.46 17.92
CA VAL A 388 -4.66 47.36 18.45
C VAL A 388 -5.09 48.16 19.68
N SER A 389 -4.26 48.13 20.72
CA SER A 389 -4.03 49.29 21.61
C SER A 389 -2.59 49.24 22.14
N SER A 390 -2.06 50.37 22.62
CA SER A 390 -0.69 50.51 23.12
C SER A 390 -0.70 51.24 24.45
N GLU A 391 0.06 50.75 25.45
CA GLU A 391 0.77 51.62 26.39
C GLU A 391 1.87 50.86 27.18
N LYS A 392 2.42 51.48 28.23
CA LYS A 392 3.78 51.23 28.76
C LYS A 392 3.85 50.52 30.12
N GLU A 393 5.02 49.90 30.34
CA GLU A 393 5.82 49.84 31.59
C GLU A 393 5.09 49.92 32.96
N GLN A 394 5.20 48.87 33.78
CA GLN A 394 5.82 48.99 35.13
C GLN A 394 6.18 47.62 35.79
N LYS A 395 6.64 47.66 37.05
CA LYS A 395 7.52 46.67 37.71
C LYS A 395 6.85 45.80 38.78
N THR A 396 7.32 44.54 38.86
CA THR A 396 7.71 43.79 40.08
C THR A 396 6.76 43.73 41.30
N GLN A 397 6.28 42.52 41.62
CA GLN A 397 6.50 41.90 42.95
C GLN A 397 6.29 40.37 42.93
N GLU A 398 6.67 39.69 44.02
CA GLU A 398 6.81 38.22 44.15
C GLU A 398 5.71 37.59 45.05
N ILE A 399 5.89 36.29 45.40
CA ILE A 399 5.40 35.57 46.60
C ILE A 399 4.19 34.61 46.46
N SER A 400 4.51 33.30 46.52
CA SER A 400 3.86 32.24 47.36
C SER A 400 2.75 31.28 46.84
N ILE A 401 3.14 30.00 46.69
CA ILE A 401 2.54 28.76 47.27
C ILE A 401 1.12 28.28 46.82
N GLN A 402 1.09 27.08 46.21
CA GLN A 402 -0.02 26.09 46.17
C GLN A 402 -0.02 25.23 47.46
N PRO A 403 -1.07 24.47 47.90
CA PRO A 403 -2.00 23.71 47.02
C PRO A 403 -3.44 23.35 47.51
N GLY A 404 -4.23 22.71 46.63
CA GLY A 404 -4.87 21.41 46.95
C GLY A 404 -6.41 21.29 47.03
N VAL A 405 -6.87 20.02 46.94
CA VAL A 405 -8.19 19.47 47.38
C VAL A 405 -9.41 19.86 46.51
N SER A 406 -9.72 19.10 45.44
CA SER A 406 -10.71 17.97 45.35
C SER A 406 -12.17 18.46 45.11
N LEU A 407 -13.22 17.68 44.79
CA LEU A 407 -13.62 16.25 44.69
C LEU A 407 -14.76 16.32 43.61
N ASP A 408 -15.21 15.40 42.75
CA ASP A 408 -15.04 13.98 42.44
C ASP A 408 -16.22 13.59 41.48
N GLN A 409 -16.24 12.34 40.96
CA GLN A 409 -17.47 11.58 40.63
C GLN A 409 -18.39 12.09 39.46
N VAL A 410 -19.17 11.26 38.74
CA VAL A 410 -19.40 9.81 38.83
C VAL A 410 -19.67 9.19 37.42
N PHE A 411 -18.95 8.10 37.13
CA PHE A 411 -19.27 6.92 36.31
C PHE A 411 -19.70 6.98 34.81
N THR A 412 -19.08 6.01 34.13
CA THR A 412 -19.55 5.10 33.07
C THR A 412 -21.05 4.67 33.16
N ASP A 413 -21.68 4.02 32.17
CA ASP A 413 -21.16 2.92 31.33
C ASP A 413 -22.01 2.58 30.07
N ASN A 414 -21.53 1.60 29.32
CA ASN A 414 -22.22 0.74 28.33
C ASN A 414 -22.61 1.26 26.92
N THR A 415 -21.65 1.08 26.00
CA THR A 415 -21.67 -0.02 24.99
C THR A 415 -22.92 -0.30 24.14
N HIS A 416 -22.75 -0.21 22.82
CA HIS A 416 -23.37 -1.12 21.83
C HIS A 416 -22.35 -1.38 20.68
N PRO A 417 -22.49 -2.46 19.88
CA PRO A 417 -21.35 -3.10 19.21
C PRO A 417 -20.95 -2.45 17.87
N LEU A 418 -19.67 -2.61 17.52
CA LEU A 418 -19.11 -2.28 16.21
C LEU A 418 -18.85 -3.54 15.39
N ILE A 419 -19.12 -3.46 14.10
CA ILE A 419 -18.67 -4.44 13.11
C ILE A 419 -17.22 -4.05 12.72
N LEU A 420 -16.28 -4.98 12.87
CA LEU A 420 -14.86 -4.76 12.61
C LEU A 420 -14.45 -5.38 11.27
N ASP A 421 -14.15 -4.54 10.29
CA ASP A 421 -13.44 -4.94 9.07
C ASP A 421 -11.92 -4.96 9.33
N GLU A 422 -11.45 -6.09 9.85
CA GLU A 422 -10.02 -6.40 9.99
C GLU A 422 -9.54 -7.30 8.84
N ASP A 423 -8.51 -6.86 8.11
CA ASP A 423 -7.69 -7.66 7.18
C ASP A 423 -6.20 -7.30 7.43
N SER A 424 -5.80 -7.33 8.71
CA SER A 424 -4.40 -7.16 9.18
C SER A 424 -3.75 -8.50 9.52
N ASP A 425 -2.42 -8.47 9.59
CA ASP A 425 -1.47 -9.46 10.12
C ASP A 425 -0.92 -10.53 9.14
N GLU A 426 0.42 -10.52 8.97
CA GLU A 426 1.29 -11.71 8.87
C GLU A 426 2.78 -11.28 8.90
N GLU A 427 3.43 -11.30 10.08
CA GLU A 427 4.86 -11.65 10.29
C GLU A 427 5.06 -11.94 11.80
N GLU A 428 4.59 -13.10 12.26
CA GLU A 428 5.04 -13.71 13.54
C GLU A 428 5.59 -15.11 13.27
N ASP A 429 6.82 -15.38 13.73
CA ASP A 429 7.49 -16.67 13.60
C ASP A 429 6.94 -17.66 14.64
N ASN A 430 6.18 -18.67 14.22
CA ASN A 430 5.75 -19.75 15.11
C ASN A 430 6.81 -20.85 15.20
N HIS A 431 7.32 -21.06 16.42
CA HIS A 431 8.10 -22.24 16.77
C HIS A 431 7.23 -23.51 16.65
N ILE A 432 7.74 -24.53 15.97
CA ILE A 432 7.27 -25.90 16.13
C ILE A 432 8.07 -26.53 17.27
N LEU A 433 7.41 -27.28 18.14
CA LEU A 433 8.05 -28.15 19.12
C LEU A 433 8.21 -29.53 18.50
N ASP A 434 9.42 -30.07 18.52
CA ASP A 434 9.69 -31.42 18.03
C ASP A 434 9.00 -32.48 18.88
N ALA A 435 8.41 -33.46 18.22
CA ALA A 435 7.95 -34.71 18.81
C ALA A 435 8.56 -35.85 17.99
N GLU A 436 9.60 -36.48 18.52
CA GLU A 436 10.25 -37.65 17.92
C GLU A 436 9.34 -38.88 18.08
N GLU A 437 9.17 -39.67 17.02
CA GLU A 437 8.84 -41.09 17.17
C GLU A 437 9.58 -41.91 16.09
N GLU A 438 10.08 -43.09 16.46
CA GLU A 438 11.19 -43.73 15.77
C GLU A 438 10.81 -44.48 14.48
N GLY A 439 11.72 -44.47 13.50
CA GLY A 439 11.59 -45.28 12.29
C GLY A 439 12.02 -46.74 12.50
N SER A 440 11.30 -47.68 11.90
CA SER A 440 11.68 -49.11 11.85
C SER A 440 11.48 -49.69 10.44
N THR A 441 12.43 -50.49 9.99
CA THR A 441 12.50 -51.03 8.62
C THR A 441 12.17 -52.52 8.55
N THR A 442 11.43 -52.99 7.53
CA THR A 442 11.79 -54.22 6.77
C THR A 442 10.89 -54.52 5.55
N THR A 443 11.56 -54.77 4.41
CA THR A 443 11.39 -55.92 3.49
C THR A 443 10.00 -56.36 2.97
N THR A 444 9.78 -56.10 1.67
CA THR A 444 9.16 -56.97 0.62
C THR A 444 7.78 -57.62 0.84
N GLY A 445 6.82 -57.24 0.00
CA GLY A 445 5.63 -58.07 -0.30
C GLY A 445 4.74 -57.49 -1.41
N ASN A 446 4.51 -58.24 -2.49
CA ASN A 446 3.50 -57.90 -3.50
C ASN A 446 2.08 -58.24 -2.98
N ASN A 447 1.08 -57.43 -3.36
CA ASN A 447 -0.26 -57.93 -3.71
C ASN A 447 -1.07 -56.88 -4.49
N ASN A 448 -1.94 -57.32 -5.40
CA ASN A 448 -2.80 -56.46 -6.21
C ASN A 448 -4.20 -56.31 -5.58
N THR A 449 -4.73 -55.09 -5.54
CA THR A 449 -6.15 -54.74 -5.74
C THR A 449 -6.22 -53.20 -5.88
N GLN A 450 -6.46 -52.62 -7.06
CA GLN A 450 -7.72 -52.55 -7.83
C GLN A 450 -8.60 -51.35 -7.39
N THR A 451 -8.52 -50.24 -8.15
CA THR A 451 -9.47 -49.08 -8.23
C THR A 451 -9.84 -48.37 -6.91
N ASP A 452 -9.64 -47.07 -6.76
CA ASP A 452 -10.32 -46.07 -7.60
C ASP A 452 -9.41 -45.17 -8.46
N MET A 453 -9.98 -44.67 -9.56
CA MET A 453 -9.42 -43.58 -10.36
C MET A 453 -10.45 -42.46 -10.46
N ASP A 454 -10.23 -41.38 -9.71
CA ASP A 454 -10.92 -40.11 -9.96
C ASP A 454 -10.47 -39.55 -11.31
N VAL A 455 -11.26 -39.82 -12.35
CA VAL A 455 -11.06 -39.26 -13.69
C VAL A 455 -11.54 -37.81 -13.70
N GLU A 456 -10.81 -36.93 -13.02
CA GLU A 456 -10.83 -35.49 -13.35
C GLU A 456 -10.53 -35.39 -14.84
N THR A 457 -11.56 -35.07 -15.62
CA THR A 457 -11.43 -35.02 -17.08
C THR A 457 -10.65 -33.77 -17.43
N SER A 458 -9.35 -33.92 -17.65
CA SER A 458 -8.45 -32.81 -17.95
C SER A 458 -8.84 -32.19 -19.29
N ASP A 459 -9.67 -31.15 -19.21
CA ASP A 459 -10.43 -30.55 -20.32
C ASP A 459 -9.56 -29.70 -21.28
N SER A 460 -8.29 -30.10 -21.40
CA SER A 460 -7.29 -29.55 -22.29
C SER A 460 -7.76 -29.47 -23.74
N PHE A 461 -7.22 -28.48 -24.44
CA PHE A 461 -7.44 -28.20 -25.85
C PHE A 461 -6.10 -27.77 -26.45
N ASP A 462 -5.97 -27.89 -27.78
CA ASP A 462 -4.75 -27.49 -28.47
C ASP A 462 -4.54 -25.98 -28.36
N THR A 463 -3.55 -25.58 -27.56
CA THR A 463 -3.12 -24.19 -27.38
C THR A 463 -1.99 -23.77 -28.32
N SER A 464 -1.44 -24.67 -29.14
CA SER A 464 -0.29 -24.37 -30.03
C SER A 464 -0.62 -23.38 -31.16
N CYS A 465 -1.92 -23.19 -31.45
CA CYS A 465 -2.41 -22.19 -32.40
C CYS A 465 -2.34 -20.74 -31.91
N PHE A 466 -2.19 -20.52 -30.60
CA PHE A 466 -2.18 -19.18 -30.04
C PHE A 466 -0.77 -18.59 -30.10
N SER A 467 -0.68 -17.37 -30.59
CA SER A 467 0.54 -16.57 -30.55
C SER A 467 0.24 -15.19 -29.97
N GLY A 468 1.23 -14.64 -29.27
CA GLY A 468 1.24 -13.27 -28.78
C GLY A 468 2.64 -12.69 -29.00
N ASN A 469 2.73 -11.37 -29.11
CA ASN A 469 3.97 -10.69 -29.45
C ASN A 469 5.07 -10.84 -28.39
N LEU A 470 4.71 -11.07 -27.12
CA LEU A 470 5.69 -11.40 -26.08
C LEU A 470 5.91 -12.91 -26.06
N ARG A 471 7.15 -13.36 -26.25
CA ARG A 471 7.49 -14.78 -26.31
C ARG A 471 7.24 -15.48 -24.97
N ARG A 472 6.71 -16.70 -25.01
CA ARG A 472 6.72 -17.59 -23.84
C ARG A 472 8.11 -18.21 -23.70
N ASP A 473 8.66 -18.22 -22.49
CA ASP A 473 9.92 -18.91 -22.18
C ASP A 473 9.94 -19.28 -20.69
N ASP A 474 10.08 -20.57 -20.38
CA ASP A 474 9.94 -21.10 -19.03
C ASP A 474 11.26 -21.01 -18.19
N ASP A 475 12.41 -20.64 -18.79
CA ASP A 475 13.71 -20.45 -18.09
C ASP A 475 13.70 -19.23 -17.12
N GLU A 476 14.20 -19.46 -15.90
CA GLU A 476 14.45 -18.50 -14.83
C GLU A 476 15.29 -17.27 -15.23
N ASN A 477 16.21 -17.47 -16.19
CA ASN A 477 17.19 -16.47 -16.62
C ASN A 477 16.78 -15.73 -17.90
N SER A 478 15.74 -16.20 -18.57
CA SER A 478 15.33 -15.64 -19.86
C SER A 478 14.78 -14.21 -19.70
N ARG A 479 14.89 -13.44 -20.78
CA ARG A 479 14.57 -12.02 -20.83
C ARG A 479 13.52 -11.70 -21.88
N ASP A 480 12.76 -10.63 -21.62
CA ASP A 480 11.72 -10.14 -22.50
C ASP A 480 10.75 -11.27 -22.90
N CYS A 481 10.21 -11.93 -21.88
CA CYS A 481 9.35 -13.09 -22.01
C CYS A 481 8.30 -13.15 -20.90
N TRP A 482 7.35 -14.07 -21.07
CA TRP A 482 6.41 -14.48 -20.03
C TRP A 482 6.45 -15.99 -19.79
N ARG A 483 5.98 -16.40 -18.61
CA ARG A 483 5.67 -17.80 -18.26
C ARG A 483 4.56 -17.88 -17.22
N LEU A 484 4.08 -19.10 -16.96
CA LEU A 484 3.06 -19.36 -15.94
C LEU A 484 3.74 -19.62 -14.58
N PRO A 485 3.48 -18.82 -13.52
CA PRO A 485 3.90 -19.16 -12.16
C PRO A 485 3.06 -20.33 -11.61
N ASP A 486 3.54 -21.00 -10.56
CA ASP A 486 2.69 -21.92 -9.79
C ASP A 486 1.65 -21.11 -8.99
N GLY A 487 0.37 -21.52 -9.05
CA GLY A 487 -0.74 -20.89 -8.34
C GLY A 487 -0.59 -20.97 -6.81
N ASN A 488 0.17 -21.94 -6.30
CA ASN A 488 0.47 -22.06 -4.86
C ASN A 488 1.35 -20.92 -4.32
N ASN A 489 1.97 -20.10 -5.17
CA ASN A 489 2.68 -18.88 -4.74
C ASN A 489 1.72 -17.79 -4.23
N PHE A 490 0.40 -17.93 -4.42
CA PHE A 490 -0.61 -16.95 -4.02
C PHE A 490 -1.52 -17.52 -2.93
N LYS A 491 -1.73 -16.73 -1.86
CA LYS A 491 -2.73 -17.01 -0.81
C LYS A 491 -4.09 -16.42 -1.21
N VAL A 492 -5.15 -17.21 -1.07
CA VAL A 492 -6.55 -16.85 -1.38
C VAL A 492 -7.46 -17.22 -0.21
N ARG A 493 -8.66 -16.62 -0.10
CA ARG A 493 -9.60 -16.87 1.01
C ARG A 493 -10.05 -18.35 1.04
N SER A 494 -9.90 -19.00 2.19
CA SER A 494 -10.36 -20.38 2.41
C SER A 494 -11.88 -20.48 2.48
N GLU A 495 -12.42 -21.70 2.44
CA GLU A 495 -13.84 -21.99 2.70
C GLU A 495 -14.36 -21.45 4.05
N ASN A 496 -13.49 -21.34 5.07
CA ASN A 496 -13.85 -20.86 6.39
C ASN A 496 -13.51 -19.38 6.65
N PHE A 497 -13.01 -18.63 5.66
CA PHE A 497 -12.50 -17.26 5.83
C PHE A 497 -13.45 -16.31 6.60
N PHE A 498 -14.77 -16.42 6.42
CA PHE A 498 -15.73 -15.57 7.16
C PHE A 498 -15.87 -15.91 8.66
N LYS A 499 -15.27 -17.00 9.13
CA LYS A 499 -15.20 -17.43 10.54
C LYS A 499 -13.82 -17.19 11.16
N ASP A 500 -12.76 -17.48 10.40
CA ASP A 500 -11.39 -17.59 10.92
C ASP A 500 -10.34 -16.73 10.17
N LYS A 501 -10.76 -15.98 9.16
CA LYS A 501 -9.90 -15.15 8.27
C LYS A 501 -8.77 -15.92 7.55
N SER A 502 -8.80 -17.25 7.55
CA SER A 502 -7.72 -18.09 7.02
C SER A 502 -7.59 -18.04 5.49
N LYS A 503 -6.33 -18.08 5.01
CA LYS A 503 -5.98 -17.99 3.59
C LYS A 503 -5.11 -19.19 3.20
N ILE A 504 -5.44 -19.85 2.09
CA ILE A 504 -4.81 -21.09 1.60
C ILE A 504 -4.07 -20.86 0.27
N PRO A 505 -3.10 -21.72 -0.13
CA PRO A 505 -2.52 -21.70 -1.47
C PRO A 505 -3.59 -21.90 -2.56
N ALA A 506 -3.51 -21.18 -3.68
CA ALA A 506 -4.62 -21.09 -4.63
C ALA A 506 -4.78 -22.26 -5.61
N GLY A 507 -3.79 -23.14 -5.74
CA GLY A 507 -3.86 -24.33 -6.59
C GLY A 507 -4.11 -24.04 -8.08
N LYS A 508 -5.00 -24.83 -8.71
CA LYS A 508 -5.29 -24.79 -10.16
C LYS A 508 -6.11 -23.56 -10.56
N TYR A 509 -5.59 -22.82 -11.54
CA TYR A 509 -6.30 -21.75 -12.26
C TYR A 509 -7.65 -22.20 -12.85
N VAL A 510 -8.58 -21.26 -13.01
CA VAL A 510 -9.91 -21.51 -13.59
C VAL A 510 -9.89 -21.47 -15.12
N MET A 511 -8.95 -20.73 -15.72
CA MET A 511 -8.74 -20.56 -17.17
C MET A 511 -7.25 -20.71 -17.53
N GLU A 512 -6.95 -21.10 -18.78
CA GLU A 512 -5.58 -21.25 -19.27
C GLU A 512 -5.10 -19.97 -19.96
N ILE A 513 -3.88 -19.51 -19.66
CA ILE A 513 -3.23 -18.42 -20.41
C ILE A 513 -2.61 -18.97 -21.69
N VAL A 514 -2.94 -18.35 -22.82
CA VAL A 514 -2.51 -18.84 -24.15
C VAL A 514 -1.61 -17.88 -24.91
N ALA A 515 -1.73 -16.57 -24.65
CA ALA A 515 -0.92 -15.55 -25.30
C ALA A 515 -0.73 -14.33 -24.39
N VAL A 516 0.36 -13.60 -24.62
CA VAL A 516 0.60 -12.27 -24.07
C VAL A 516 1.05 -11.34 -25.20
N ASP A 517 0.36 -10.22 -25.37
CA ASP A 517 0.74 -9.17 -26.31
C ASP A 517 1.41 -8.03 -25.55
N TRP A 518 2.59 -7.61 -26.02
CA TRP A 518 3.29 -6.42 -25.54
C TRP A 518 3.27 -5.38 -26.66
N LEU A 519 2.41 -4.37 -26.50
CA LEU A 519 2.03 -3.42 -27.55
C LEU A 519 2.42 -1.99 -27.20
N LYS A 520 2.64 -1.16 -28.21
CA LYS A 520 2.79 0.29 -28.09
C LYS A 520 2.05 1.05 -29.17
N ASN A 521 1.60 2.27 -28.87
CA ASN A 521 1.06 3.22 -29.85
C ASN A 521 1.26 4.68 -29.36
N ALA A 522 1.01 5.65 -30.24
CA ALA A 522 0.99 7.07 -29.89
C ALA A 522 -0.24 7.48 -29.05
N THR A 523 -1.32 6.70 -29.13
CA THR A 523 -2.57 6.87 -28.38
C THR A 523 -2.84 5.66 -27.47
N ARG A 524 -3.73 5.83 -26.49
CA ARG A 524 -4.33 4.71 -25.72
C ARG A 524 -4.94 3.67 -26.68
N MET A 525 -4.89 2.40 -26.29
CA MET A 525 -5.33 1.24 -27.07
C MET A 525 -6.46 0.53 -26.30
N ASP A 526 -7.70 0.75 -26.71
CA ASP A 526 -8.93 0.19 -26.11
C ASP A 526 -9.52 -0.94 -26.98
N ASN A 527 -10.23 -1.90 -26.38
CA ASN A 527 -10.88 -3.03 -27.07
C ASN A 527 -9.93 -3.79 -28.02
N VAL A 528 -8.78 -4.21 -27.51
CA VAL A 528 -7.73 -4.88 -28.30
C VAL A 528 -8.15 -6.27 -28.81
N ALA A 529 -9.21 -6.88 -28.28
CA ALA A 529 -9.82 -8.09 -28.86
C ALA A 529 -10.51 -7.85 -30.23
N ARG A 530 -10.81 -6.59 -30.59
CA ARG A 530 -11.23 -6.23 -31.97
C ARG A 530 -10.10 -6.42 -32.99
N ARG A 531 -8.84 -6.41 -32.57
CA ARG A 531 -7.65 -6.39 -33.43
C ARG A 531 -7.51 -7.69 -34.22
N SER A 532 -7.41 -7.58 -35.55
CA SER A 532 -7.41 -8.74 -36.45
C SER A 532 -6.30 -9.74 -36.13
N GLY A 533 -6.66 -11.02 -36.00
CA GLY A 533 -5.72 -12.10 -35.72
C GLY A 533 -5.21 -12.17 -34.28
N CYS A 534 -5.77 -11.40 -33.34
CA CYS A 534 -5.45 -11.55 -31.92
C CYS A 534 -5.96 -12.90 -31.36
N ALA A 535 -5.35 -13.37 -30.26
CA ALA A 535 -5.67 -14.67 -29.68
C ALA A 535 -7.15 -14.82 -29.26
N ALA A 536 -7.85 -13.74 -28.92
CA ALA A 536 -9.29 -13.78 -28.62
C ALA A 536 -10.16 -14.16 -29.84
N GLN A 537 -9.75 -13.76 -31.05
CA GLN A 537 -10.45 -14.13 -32.29
C GLN A 537 -10.22 -15.60 -32.62
N VAL A 538 -8.96 -16.06 -32.57
CA VAL A 538 -8.59 -17.48 -32.75
C VAL A 538 -9.32 -18.39 -31.74
N ALA A 539 -9.51 -17.91 -30.51
CA ALA A 539 -10.25 -18.64 -29.47
C ALA A 539 -11.75 -18.72 -29.81
N SER A 540 -12.35 -17.63 -30.30
CA SER A 540 -13.75 -17.60 -30.76
C SER A 540 -13.98 -18.51 -31.97
N GLU A 541 -13.06 -18.55 -32.93
CA GLU A 541 -13.08 -19.49 -34.08
C GLU A 541 -13.02 -20.96 -33.62
N ARG A 542 -12.24 -21.24 -32.57
CA ARG A 542 -12.18 -22.55 -31.90
C ARG A 542 -13.33 -22.79 -30.90
N GLY A 543 -14.32 -21.90 -30.87
CA GLY A 543 -15.53 -22.01 -30.06
C GLY A 543 -15.36 -21.74 -28.56
N LEU A 544 -14.14 -21.43 -28.11
CA LEU A 544 -13.77 -21.16 -26.71
C LEU A 544 -14.31 -19.80 -26.25
N PHE A 545 -14.35 -19.59 -24.94
CA PHE A 545 -14.56 -18.28 -24.32
C PHE A 545 -13.23 -17.65 -23.91
N SER A 546 -13.06 -16.33 -24.14
CA SER A 546 -11.87 -15.56 -23.77
C SER A 546 -12.14 -14.55 -22.64
N PHE A 547 -11.24 -14.48 -21.67
CA PHE A 547 -11.15 -13.43 -20.67
C PHE A 547 -9.86 -12.66 -20.91
N VAL A 548 -9.99 -11.42 -21.39
CA VAL A 548 -8.87 -10.58 -21.84
C VAL A 548 -8.64 -9.46 -20.82
N ILE A 549 -7.39 -9.25 -20.42
CA ILE A 549 -7.01 -8.15 -19.52
C ILE A 549 -5.96 -7.31 -20.25
N ASN A 550 -6.28 -6.04 -20.53
CA ASN A 550 -5.38 -5.08 -21.13
C ASN A 550 -4.90 -4.10 -20.06
N LEU A 551 -3.67 -4.26 -19.57
CA LEU A 551 -3.06 -3.29 -18.66
C LEU A 551 -2.55 -2.10 -19.47
N GLN A 552 -3.30 -1.00 -19.45
CA GLN A 552 -3.01 0.21 -20.19
C GLN A 552 -2.07 1.11 -19.40
N ILE A 553 -0.94 1.47 -20.01
CA ILE A 553 0.14 2.24 -19.41
C ILE A 553 0.26 3.58 -20.17
N PRO A 554 -0.03 4.73 -19.52
CA PRO A 554 0.12 6.04 -20.14
C PRO A 554 1.58 6.47 -20.24
N GLY A 555 1.87 7.40 -21.16
CA GLY A 555 3.19 8.01 -21.29
C GLY A 555 3.29 8.87 -22.56
N SER A 556 4.52 9.29 -22.91
CA SER A 556 4.82 9.84 -24.24
C SER A 556 4.70 8.80 -25.37
N THR A 557 4.65 7.53 -24.99
CA THR A 557 4.20 6.39 -25.78
C THR A 557 3.26 5.62 -24.86
N HIS A 558 2.07 5.27 -25.34
CA HIS A 558 1.17 4.40 -24.61
C HIS A 558 1.60 2.95 -24.83
N TYR A 559 1.63 2.16 -23.76
CA TYR A 559 1.90 0.72 -23.82
C TYR A 559 0.67 -0.05 -23.35
N SER A 560 0.47 -1.24 -23.93
CA SER A 560 -0.56 -2.18 -23.52
C SER A 560 0.07 -3.54 -23.30
N LEU A 561 -0.07 -4.08 -22.10
CA LEU A 561 0.31 -5.44 -21.77
C LEU A 561 -0.97 -6.27 -21.64
N VAL A 562 -1.22 -7.11 -22.66
CA VAL A 562 -2.50 -7.80 -22.86
C VAL A 562 -2.35 -9.28 -22.54
N PHE A 563 -3.18 -9.80 -21.63
CA PHE A 563 -3.21 -11.22 -21.27
C PHE A 563 -4.47 -11.87 -21.83
N TYR A 564 -4.30 -12.98 -22.56
CA TYR A 564 -5.40 -13.76 -23.10
C TYR A 564 -5.54 -15.07 -22.32
N TYR A 565 -6.57 -15.15 -21.46
CA TYR A 565 -6.98 -16.37 -20.78
C TYR A 565 -8.18 -16.98 -21.50
N VAL A 566 -8.24 -18.30 -21.68
CA VAL A 566 -9.36 -18.97 -22.39
C VAL A 566 -9.83 -20.24 -21.67
N LYS A 567 -11.06 -20.65 -21.98
CA LYS A 567 -11.71 -21.89 -21.49
C LYS A 567 -12.77 -22.37 -22.49
N LYS A 568 -13.03 -23.68 -22.58
CA LYS A 568 -14.05 -24.22 -23.52
C LYS A 568 -15.44 -23.61 -23.29
N GLN A 569 -15.94 -23.67 -22.06
CA GLN A 569 -17.21 -23.07 -21.64
C GLN A 569 -17.08 -22.50 -20.22
N LEU A 570 -17.94 -21.54 -19.89
CA LEU A 570 -18.11 -21.05 -18.52
C LEU A 570 -19.04 -22.01 -17.76
N GLU A 571 -18.76 -22.23 -16.48
CA GLU A 571 -19.55 -23.10 -15.62
C GLU A 571 -20.85 -22.40 -15.21
N PRO A 572 -22.05 -22.94 -15.52
CA PRO A 572 -23.32 -22.28 -15.21
C PRO A 572 -23.48 -21.96 -13.72
N GLY A 573 -23.85 -20.71 -13.40
CA GLY A 573 -24.00 -20.23 -12.02
C GLY A 573 -22.69 -19.90 -11.28
N SER A 574 -21.52 -20.29 -11.82
CA SER A 574 -20.22 -19.98 -11.22
C SER A 574 -19.99 -18.49 -11.03
N LEU A 575 -19.13 -18.13 -10.06
CA LEU A 575 -18.75 -16.74 -9.82
C LEU A 575 -18.13 -16.07 -11.06
N LEU A 576 -17.43 -16.84 -11.90
CA LEU A 576 -16.88 -16.36 -13.17
C LEU A 576 -17.97 -16.06 -14.21
N GLN A 577 -18.98 -16.93 -14.36
CA GLN A 577 -20.15 -16.64 -15.21
C GLN A 577 -20.89 -15.38 -14.70
N ARG A 578 -21.15 -15.31 -13.39
CA ARG A 578 -21.81 -14.14 -12.76
C ARG A 578 -21.04 -12.83 -12.97
N PHE A 579 -19.70 -12.87 -12.96
CA PHE A 579 -18.85 -11.72 -13.25
C PHE A 579 -18.82 -11.34 -14.74
N VAL A 580 -18.80 -12.34 -15.63
CA VAL A 580 -18.80 -12.12 -17.08
C VAL A 580 -20.11 -11.48 -17.55
N ASP A 581 -21.25 -11.93 -17.04
CA ASP A 581 -22.59 -11.48 -17.47
C ASP A 581 -23.22 -10.42 -16.54
N GLY A 582 -22.56 -10.06 -15.44
CA GLY A 582 -23.01 -9.02 -14.51
C GLY A 582 -22.87 -7.58 -15.06
N ASP A 583 -23.10 -6.61 -14.19
CA ASP A 583 -22.87 -5.19 -14.48
C ASP A 583 -21.49 -4.70 -14.00
N ASP A 584 -21.14 -3.47 -14.36
CA ASP A 584 -19.86 -2.87 -14.01
C ASP A 584 -19.75 -2.53 -12.51
N GLU A 585 -20.85 -2.41 -11.78
CA GLU A 585 -20.84 -2.12 -10.33
C GLU A 585 -20.48 -3.40 -9.56
N PHE A 586 -20.99 -4.56 -10.00
CA PHE A 586 -20.52 -5.89 -9.60
C PHE A 586 -19.05 -6.13 -10.02
N ARG A 587 -18.69 -5.91 -11.29
CA ARG A 587 -17.31 -6.16 -11.74
C ARG A 587 -16.29 -5.29 -10.99
N ASN A 588 -16.57 -4.00 -10.82
CA ASN A 588 -15.66 -3.09 -10.14
C ASN A 588 -15.50 -3.40 -8.63
N SER A 589 -16.56 -3.88 -7.98
CA SER A 589 -16.52 -4.23 -6.55
C SER A 589 -15.85 -5.58 -6.25
N ARG A 590 -15.66 -6.44 -7.26
CA ARG A 590 -15.08 -7.78 -7.06
C ARG A 590 -13.72 -8.04 -7.73
N PHE A 591 -13.33 -7.32 -8.80
CA PHE A 591 -12.11 -7.66 -9.56
C PHE A 591 -10.82 -7.38 -8.76
N LYS A 592 -10.01 -8.43 -8.51
CA LYS A 592 -8.75 -8.38 -7.74
C LYS A 592 -7.52 -8.67 -8.60
N LEU A 593 -6.40 -8.03 -8.24
CA LEU A 593 -5.04 -8.41 -8.64
C LEU A 593 -4.19 -8.70 -7.38
N ILE A 594 -3.42 -9.79 -7.40
CA ILE A 594 -2.34 -10.07 -6.45
C ILE A 594 -1.01 -9.93 -7.19
N PRO A 595 -0.21 -8.88 -6.95
CA PRO A 595 1.12 -8.74 -7.51
C PRO A 595 2.18 -9.41 -6.61
N SER A 596 3.26 -9.93 -7.18
CA SER A 596 4.42 -10.43 -6.43
C SER A 596 5.73 -10.15 -7.14
N VAL A 597 6.63 -9.37 -6.53
CA VAL A 597 7.92 -9.00 -7.12
C VAL A 597 9.01 -9.98 -6.72
N THR A 598 9.12 -11.07 -7.49
CA THR A 598 10.07 -12.16 -7.25
C THR A 598 11.53 -11.68 -7.37
N LYS A 599 11.86 -10.89 -8.40
CA LYS A 599 13.23 -10.40 -8.68
C LYS A 599 13.21 -8.88 -8.88
N GLY A 600 13.62 -8.11 -7.87
CA GLY A 600 13.66 -6.65 -7.94
C GLY A 600 14.43 -6.04 -6.78
N SER A 601 14.71 -4.73 -6.85
CA SER A 601 15.28 -3.97 -5.73
C SER A 601 14.24 -3.76 -4.62
N TRP A 602 14.68 -3.49 -3.39
CA TRP A 602 13.77 -3.28 -2.25
C TRP A 602 12.75 -2.16 -2.52
N ILE A 603 13.20 -1.04 -3.09
CA ILE A 603 12.32 0.07 -3.51
C ILE A 603 11.18 -0.40 -4.42
N VAL A 604 11.43 -1.23 -5.43
CA VAL A 604 10.35 -1.74 -6.30
C VAL A 604 9.42 -2.68 -5.56
N ARG A 605 9.96 -3.57 -4.71
CA ARG A 605 9.12 -4.45 -3.87
C ARG A 605 8.20 -3.65 -2.94
N GLN A 606 8.68 -2.55 -2.36
CA GLN A 606 7.84 -1.65 -1.54
C GLN A 606 6.94 -0.72 -2.37
N SER A 607 7.27 -0.45 -3.65
CA SER A 607 6.43 0.35 -4.56
C SER A 607 5.18 -0.42 -4.98
N VAL A 608 5.38 -1.66 -5.46
CA VAL A 608 4.29 -2.55 -5.89
C VAL A 608 3.56 -3.10 -4.66
N GLY A 609 4.30 -3.66 -3.71
CA GLY A 609 3.75 -4.45 -2.59
C GLY A 609 3.46 -5.90 -2.98
N SER A 610 2.76 -6.60 -2.08
CA SER A 610 2.31 -7.99 -2.26
C SER A 610 0.87 -8.22 -1.78
N THR A 611 0.18 -7.16 -1.34
CA THR A 611 -1.20 -7.21 -0.87
C THR A 611 -2.17 -7.28 -2.06
N PRO A 612 -3.22 -8.12 -2.02
CA PRO A 612 -4.29 -8.10 -3.02
C PRO A 612 -4.95 -6.72 -3.13
N CYS A 613 -5.16 -6.24 -4.36
CA CYS A 613 -5.78 -4.94 -4.64
C CYS A 613 -7.08 -5.13 -5.44
N LEU A 614 -8.17 -4.47 -5.02
CA LEU A 614 -9.42 -4.39 -5.78
C LEU A 614 -9.27 -3.38 -6.93
N LEU A 615 -8.89 -3.85 -8.12
CA LEU A 615 -8.58 -3.01 -9.28
C LEU A 615 -9.73 -2.07 -9.64
N GLY A 616 -10.98 -2.54 -9.67
CA GLY A 616 -12.14 -1.69 -10.04
C GLY A 616 -12.56 -0.66 -8.97
N LYS A 617 -11.98 -0.72 -7.77
CA LYS A 617 -12.01 0.39 -6.80
C LYS A 617 -10.80 1.32 -6.96
N ALA A 618 -9.62 0.77 -7.25
CA ALA A 618 -8.34 1.49 -7.28
C ALA A 618 -8.03 2.25 -8.60
N VAL A 619 -8.55 1.80 -9.73
CA VAL A 619 -8.35 2.34 -11.09
C VAL A 619 -9.65 2.30 -11.93
N ASP A 620 -9.63 2.93 -13.09
CA ASP A 620 -10.71 2.88 -14.08
C ASP A 620 -10.58 1.65 -14.98
N CYS A 621 -11.36 0.61 -14.65
CA CYS A 621 -11.65 -0.50 -15.55
C CYS A 621 -12.77 -0.13 -16.52
N THR A 622 -12.58 -0.38 -17.82
CA THR A 622 -13.64 -0.36 -18.84
C THR A 622 -13.89 -1.80 -19.32
N TYR A 623 -15.15 -2.19 -19.46
CA TYR A 623 -15.54 -3.58 -19.70
C TYR A 623 -16.19 -3.73 -21.09
N VAL A 624 -15.63 -4.60 -21.93
CA VAL A 624 -16.16 -4.86 -23.29
C VAL A 624 -16.59 -6.32 -23.39
N ARG A 625 -17.92 -6.56 -23.38
CA ARG A 625 -18.53 -7.88 -23.54
C ARG A 625 -18.88 -8.11 -25.01
N GLY A 626 -18.06 -8.88 -25.72
CA GLY A 626 -18.46 -9.50 -26.99
C GLY A 626 -19.26 -10.78 -26.74
N GLU A 627 -19.63 -11.53 -27.78
CA GLU A 627 -20.38 -12.80 -27.60
C GLU A 627 -19.54 -13.88 -26.90
N LYS A 628 -18.31 -14.08 -27.38
CA LYS A 628 -17.36 -15.11 -26.92
C LYS A 628 -16.23 -14.58 -26.04
N TYR A 629 -16.27 -13.30 -25.65
CA TYR A 629 -15.25 -12.73 -24.77
C TYR A 629 -15.78 -11.68 -23.80
N LEU A 630 -15.06 -11.51 -22.69
CA LEU A 630 -15.04 -10.27 -21.91
C LEU A 630 -13.61 -9.73 -21.95
N GLU A 631 -13.47 -8.45 -22.29
CA GLU A 631 -12.23 -7.70 -22.15
C GLU A 631 -12.34 -6.66 -21.02
N ILE A 632 -11.23 -6.47 -20.30
CA ILE A 632 -11.07 -5.47 -19.25
C ILE A 632 -9.89 -4.56 -19.62
N ASP A 633 -10.20 -3.35 -20.08
CA ASP A 633 -9.26 -2.26 -20.26
C ASP A 633 -8.98 -1.60 -18.88
N VAL A 634 -7.77 -1.77 -18.34
CA VAL A 634 -7.38 -1.30 -17.01
C VAL A 634 -6.46 -0.07 -17.13
N ASP A 635 -7.00 1.13 -16.92
CA ASP A 635 -6.23 2.37 -17.03
C ASP A 635 -5.43 2.67 -15.75
N ILE A 636 -4.15 2.30 -15.76
CA ILE A 636 -3.21 2.58 -14.66
C ILE A 636 -2.99 4.10 -14.47
N GLY A 637 -3.24 4.90 -15.51
CA GLY A 637 -3.16 6.36 -15.48
C GLY A 637 -4.30 7.06 -14.75
N SER A 638 -5.40 6.36 -14.46
CA SER A 638 -6.55 6.96 -13.76
C SER A 638 -6.30 7.21 -12.26
N SER A 639 -5.19 6.72 -11.72
CA SER A 639 -4.85 6.75 -10.29
C SER A 639 -3.45 7.30 -10.08
N ALA A 640 -3.34 8.42 -9.37
CA ALA A 640 -2.05 9.07 -9.08
C ALA A 640 -1.08 8.12 -8.34
N VAL A 641 -1.60 7.31 -7.42
CA VAL A 641 -0.83 6.29 -6.69
C VAL A 641 -0.26 5.24 -7.66
N ALA A 642 -1.11 4.66 -8.52
CA ALA A 642 -0.68 3.62 -9.46
C ALA A 642 0.32 4.14 -10.50
N ASN A 643 0.08 5.34 -11.03
CA ASN A 643 1.00 6.03 -11.95
C ASN A 643 2.35 6.39 -11.28
N GLY A 644 2.34 6.75 -9.99
CA GLY A 644 3.58 6.98 -9.22
C GLY A 644 4.42 5.71 -9.04
N VAL A 645 3.78 4.57 -8.73
CA VAL A 645 4.45 3.25 -8.73
C VAL A 645 5.03 2.94 -10.11
N LEU A 646 4.27 3.19 -11.17
CA LEU A 646 4.65 2.93 -12.56
C LEU A 646 5.93 3.71 -12.95
N GLY A 647 6.04 4.99 -12.56
CA GLY A 647 7.21 5.83 -12.82
C GLY A 647 8.51 5.34 -12.14
N LEU A 648 8.39 4.73 -10.95
CA LEU A 648 9.52 4.05 -10.28
C LEU A 648 9.89 2.75 -11.00
N VAL A 649 8.90 1.93 -11.34
CA VAL A 649 9.06 0.62 -11.99
C VAL A 649 9.69 0.75 -13.39
N PHE A 650 9.25 1.70 -14.20
CA PHE A 650 9.67 1.86 -15.60
C PHE A 650 11.18 2.08 -15.77
N GLY A 651 11.82 2.78 -14.82
CA GLY A 651 13.27 3.01 -14.85
C GLY A 651 14.13 1.75 -14.64
N VAL A 652 13.52 0.64 -14.20
CA VAL A 652 14.22 -0.60 -13.82
C VAL A 652 13.58 -1.88 -14.36
N LEU A 653 12.62 -1.77 -15.29
CA LEU A 653 11.83 -2.88 -15.85
C LEU A 653 12.67 -4.04 -16.38
N THR A 654 13.77 -3.75 -17.08
CA THR A 654 14.70 -4.75 -17.64
C THR A 654 15.50 -5.53 -16.57
N SER A 655 15.40 -5.14 -15.30
CA SER A 655 16.00 -5.83 -14.15
C SER A 655 14.98 -6.61 -13.30
N LEU A 656 13.69 -6.45 -13.61
CA LEU A 656 12.54 -6.85 -12.80
C LEU A 656 11.94 -8.18 -13.27
N VAL A 657 11.41 -8.96 -12.33
CA VAL A 657 10.45 -10.05 -12.60
C VAL A 657 9.27 -9.86 -11.65
N VAL A 658 8.06 -9.84 -12.22
CA VAL A 658 6.79 -9.66 -11.49
C VAL A 658 5.83 -10.77 -11.89
N ASP A 659 5.18 -11.34 -10.89
CA ASP A 659 4.04 -12.23 -11.05
C ASP A 659 2.75 -11.46 -10.79
N MET A 660 1.72 -11.67 -11.61
CA MET A 660 0.42 -11.03 -11.50
C MET A 660 -0.65 -12.11 -11.57
N ALA A 661 -1.45 -12.25 -10.52
CA ALA A 661 -2.57 -13.19 -10.46
C ALA A 661 -3.91 -12.47 -10.33
N PHE A 662 -4.87 -12.86 -11.16
CA PHE A 662 -6.19 -12.22 -11.24
C PHE A 662 -7.27 -13.13 -10.66
N LEU A 663 -8.19 -12.56 -9.89
CA LEU A 663 -9.30 -13.29 -9.27
C LEU A 663 -10.53 -12.41 -9.04
N ILE A 664 -11.62 -13.05 -8.63
CA ILE A 664 -12.88 -12.40 -8.25
C ILE A 664 -13.01 -12.53 -6.73
N GLN A 665 -13.27 -11.43 -6.03
CA GLN A 665 -13.48 -11.44 -4.59
C GLN A 665 -14.76 -12.19 -4.23
N ALA A 666 -14.67 -13.14 -3.30
CA ALA A 666 -15.83 -13.71 -2.61
C ALA A 666 -16.30 -12.77 -1.50
N VAL A 667 -17.62 -12.59 -1.37
CA VAL A 667 -18.27 -11.84 -0.27
C VAL A 667 -19.31 -12.67 0.50
N SER A 668 -19.68 -13.85 0.00
CA SER A 668 -20.59 -14.79 0.66
C SER A 668 -20.00 -16.21 0.72
N PRO A 669 -20.42 -17.08 1.67
CA PRO A 669 -19.82 -18.40 1.84
C PRO A 669 -19.94 -19.34 0.63
N ASP A 670 -20.98 -19.18 -0.20
CA ASP A 670 -21.18 -19.93 -1.45
C ASP A 670 -20.18 -19.54 -2.57
N GLU A 671 -19.43 -18.45 -2.39
CA GLU A 671 -18.41 -17.97 -3.32
C GLU A 671 -16.99 -18.42 -2.92
N LEU A 672 -16.86 -19.23 -1.86
CA LEU A 672 -15.58 -19.73 -1.33
C LEU A 672 -15.33 -21.21 -1.67
N PRO A 673 -14.06 -21.68 -1.68
CA PRO A 673 -12.83 -20.90 -1.57
C PRO A 673 -12.60 -20.00 -2.79
N GLU A 674 -11.92 -18.86 -2.61
CA GLU A 674 -11.52 -18.00 -3.73
C GLU A 674 -10.57 -18.75 -4.69
N ARG A 675 -10.77 -18.60 -6.00
CA ARG A 675 -9.92 -19.22 -7.03
C ARG A 675 -9.39 -18.18 -8.01
N LEU A 676 -8.15 -18.38 -8.48
CA LEU A 676 -7.53 -17.53 -9.49
C LEU A 676 -8.15 -17.80 -10.86
N ILE A 677 -8.54 -16.75 -11.59
CA ILE A 677 -8.89 -16.84 -13.02
C ILE A 677 -7.67 -17.38 -13.78
N GLY A 678 -6.52 -16.76 -13.53
CA GLY A 678 -5.24 -17.09 -14.10
C GLY A 678 -4.13 -16.20 -13.53
N ALA A 679 -2.88 -16.52 -13.84
CA ALA A 679 -1.73 -15.68 -13.50
C ALA A 679 -0.69 -15.65 -14.62
N VAL A 680 0.27 -14.74 -14.51
CA VAL A 680 1.37 -14.55 -15.47
C VAL A 680 2.61 -14.02 -14.76
N ARG A 681 3.78 -14.53 -15.11
CA ARG A 681 5.10 -14.04 -14.69
C ARG A 681 5.75 -13.35 -15.87
N ILE A 682 6.04 -12.05 -15.74
CA ILE A 682 6.72 -11.24 -16.75
C ILE A 682 8.17 -11.05 -16.32
N ALA A 683 9.12 -11.38 -17.20
CA ALA A 683 10.55 -11.39 -16.87
C ALA A 683 11.35 -10.43 -17.76
N HIS A 684 12.00 -9.46 -17.12
CA HIS A 684 12.99 -8.55 -17.72
C HIS A 684 12.50 -7.82 -18.99
N ALA A 685 11.21 -7.45 -19.03
CA ALA A 685 10.58 -6.83 -20.19
C ALA A 685 11.27 -5.52 -20.64
N GLU A 686 11.33 -5.29 -21.95
CA GLU A 686 12.02 -4.15 -22.55
C GLU A 686 11.03 -3.24 -23.31
N LEU A 687 11.13 -1.91 -23.11
CA LEU A 687 10.21 -0.96 -23.76
C LEU A 687 10.39 -0.91 -25.29
N SER A 688 11.59 -1.27 -25.77
CA SER A 688 11.94 -1.31 -27.19
C SER A 688 11.21 -2.41 -27.96
N SER A 689 10.96 -3.58 -27.35
CA SER A 689 10.40 -4.76 -28.03
C SER A 689 8.89 -4.70 -28.25
N ALA A 690 8.16 -3.85 -27.51
CA ALA A 690 6.72 -3.66 -27.69
C ALA A 690 6.37 -3.42 -29.17
N VAL A 691 5.42 -4.17 -29.71
CA VAL A 691 5.05 -4.09 -31.14
C VAL A 691 4.09 -2.93 -31.37
N VAL A 692 4.22 -2.22 -32.49
CA VAL A 692 3.27 -1.14 -32.83
C VAL A 692 1.90 -1.76 -33.11
N ALA A 693 0.88 -1.35 -32.35
CA ALA A 693 -0.48 -1.85 -32.54
C ALA A 693 -1.14 -1.20 -33.76
N ASP A 694 -1.24 -1.94 -34.85
CA ASP A 694 -2.21 -1.63 -35.90
C ASP A 694 -3.63 -1.89 -35.37
N LEU A 695 -4.46 -0.86 -35.34
CA LEU A 695 -5.86 -0.89 -34.90
C LEU A 695 -6.86 -0.80 -36.06
N GLY A 696 -6.39 -0.69 -37.31
CA GLY A 696 -7.23 -0.54 -38.51
C GLY A 696 -7.84 0.85 -38.73
N ASP A 697 -7.74 1.76 -37.75
CA ASP A 697 -8.26 3.13 -37.86
C ASP A 697 -7.32 4.03 -38.69
N ASN A 698 -7.34 3.85 -40.02
CA ASN A 698 -6.56 4.64 -40.99
C ASN A 698 -7.51 5.58 -41.78
N PRO A 699 -7.68 6.87 -41.40
CA PRO A 699 -8.81 7.71 -41.84
C PRO A 699 -8.72 8.27 -43.28
N LEU A 700 -8.15 7.51 -44.23
CA LEU A 700 -7.75 8.01 -45.56
C LEU A 700 -8.08 7.07 -46.74
N GLU A 701 -8.90 6.03 -46.55
CA GLU A 701 -9.40 5.16 -47.63
C GLU A 701 -10.93 4.95 -47.59
N GLU A 702 -11.69 6.06 -47.70
CA GLU A 702 -13.05 6.13 -48.29
C GLU A 702 -13.15 7.35 -49.23
#